data_AF-A0A8T4DN35-F1
#
_entry.id   AF-A0A8T4DN35-F1
#
_cell.length_a   1.000
_cell.length_b   1.000
_cell.length_c   1.000
_cell.angle_alpha   90.00
_cell.angle_beta   90.00
_cell.angle_gamma   90.00
#
_symmetry.space_group_name_H-M   'P 1'
#
loop_
_entity.id
_entity.type
_entity.pdbx_description
1 polymer ?
#
loop_
_entity_poly.entity_id
_entity_poly.type
_entity_poly.pdbx_seq_one_letter_code
_entity_poly.pdbx_strand_id
1 'polypeptide(L)'
;KQSLTADEPVFIRQDGKAKLVKIGDLVDGQVKGEGAFECDGIEALSFDDSYNYSFRPVSHLIKHKRENEIIKIKTSYGKSIKVTGCHSIFGIDKETLKVREVQARELRRGDLIIAPKVAGLSDTQCISEINILEYIDVSVAKKQGWFLYTDQESIKKAFESAKIIHKKKAGDKSRKYYCLLSKEGDVVDVLDDSYKQYVAKGFIPLWIAKLLGISDGIIRTYFHGKEYSIPSNIQITSGLAKLLGLFVAEGHIDNRQVGFTFSRKERDLVRLVCEQAFLLGSSHTVEERPEKNCVRVKIFGGLLSHLFSTWCGKGAHNKRVPEFMFSCPSSIRQDFIDYLYIGDGHNTKGRNQLMLTTVSSGLANQVSYIWLLQGVVASISSKMNAGLGRIPGRAYVVTVYGNDINFSNYFSITNAYSSNRTRRAHMTAVVLAGKLGLSLTHEEANYLDMMSALEQGREYSYSEMSGLFATDKPGYKLRYLSDKGFLERTAQDSYCLTSQLVQKCQLYEQLKKLANSGFLFLSVKEMETITEGYDYVYDLSVPGTENFVAGLGGISAHNSRGQQGIGISASVMYSQLTTGRPAKVISKIAPDKPAHFMEVGIDTSKNEPVIYKDEENEWDKPHGTRIEMDMEGAYLKGGQSVDEYLKETAIVNPHVLITYVNPKAEQMIFPRATEELPKQPKEIKPHPYGVELGMLQKMMASTDSRTLQSFLTSDFSRVGAETAKEICEEARVLPNMKPKNVSRDDAEKIIQAIKKVKIISPPTDCISPLGEEMFEKGMKKEVNAEFYVAVTRKPSVYRGNPFVVEVGIAYGGNQRSDGAATVLRFANRVALLYQQGACGVTKSIVQTNWKSYGLQQSNGSLPVGALTIAVHIASVWVPFTSESKEAIAHYPEIISEIKLALQEAGRKLQTYVHKKHKVQNQLERANLFERYIPEVAYSLAKLTDGSKEAIERGLKDMINKSDIQAQIHQMEALKGEADETFNKKNGKTSEDDSESGAEEQEEAD
;
A
#
# COMPACT_ATOMS: atom_id res chain seq x y z
N LYS A 1 -17.92 -8.78 -6.71
CA LYS A 1 -16.71 -7.93 -6.79
C LYS A 1 -16.95 -6.63 -6.02
N GLN A 2 -16.09 -6.21 -5.08
CA GLN A 2 -16.21 -4.91 -4.43
C GLN A 2 -16.00 -3.81 -5.47
N SER A 3 -17.07 -3.15 -5.91
CA SER A 3 -16.94 -2.19 -7.02
C SER A 3 -18.05 -1.13 -7.03
N LEU A 4 -17.81 -0.06 -7.80
CA LEU A 4 -18.73 1.06 -8.04
C LEU A 4 -19.38 0.96 -9.42
N THR A 5 -20.50 1.66 -9.63
CA THR A 5 -21.08 1.77 -10.98
C THR A 5 -20.30 2.74 -11.86
N ALA A 6 -20.32 2.52 -13.18
CA ALA A 6 -19.56 3.29 -14.18
C ALA A 6 -19.70 4.82 -14.06
N ASP A 7 -20.87 5.28 -13.66
CA ASP A 7 -21.22 6.70 -13.59
C ASP A 7 -20.88 7.37 -12.26
N GLU A 8 -20.37 6.61 -11.27
CA GLU A 8 -19.94 7.18 -10.00
C GLU A 8 -18.70 8.06 -10.20
N PRO A 9 -18.71 9.29 -9.69
CA PRO A 9 -17.58 10.19 -9.80
C PRO A 9 -16.49 9.80 -8.79
N VAL A 10 -15.24 9.83 -9.24
CA VAL A 10 -14.03 9.68 -8.43
C VAL A 10 -13.20 10.96 -8.53
N PHE A 11 -12.65 11.40 -7.40
CA PHE A 11 -11.81 12.58 -7.34
C PHE A 11 -10.34 12.16 -7.38
N ILE A 12 -9.70 12.39 -8.52
CA ILE A 12 -8.35 11.94 -8.82
C ILE A 12 -7.44 13.12 -9.13
N ARG A 13 -6.14 12.87 -9.09
CA ARG A 13 -5.11 13.74 -9.65
C ARG A 13 -4.34 12.96 -10.70
N GLN A 14 -4.26 13.51 -11.91
CA GLN A 14 -3.56 12.90 -13.03
C GLN A 14 -2.60 13.95 -13.60
N ASP A 15 -1.32 13.59 -13.71
CA ASP A 15 -0.26 14.49 -14.17
C ASP A 15 -0.23 15.83 -13.41
N GLY A 16 -0.47 15.78 -12.09
CA GLY A 16 -0.52 16.95 -11.21
C GLY A 16 -1.81 17.78 -11.29
N LYS A 17 -2.74 17.48 -12.20
CA LYS A 17 -4.04 18.17 -12.32
C LYS A 17 -5.14 17.38 -11.60
N ALA A 18 -5.78 17.99 -10.61
CA ALA A 18 -6.95 17.45 -9.92
C ALA A 18 -8.21 17.52 -10.80
N LYS A 19 -8.96 16.42 -10.86
CA LYS A 19 -10.12 16.26 -11.74
C LYS A 19 -11.18 15.40 -11.07
N LEU A 20 -12.44 15.70 -11.37
CA LEU A 20 -13.58 14.87 -10.98
C LEU A 20 -14.10 14.16 -12.23
N VAL A 21 -13.84 12.86 -12.32
CA VAL A 21 -14.15 12.02 -13.49
C VAL A 21 -15.09 10.90 -13.10
N LYS A 22 -15.84 10.36 -14.06
CA LYS A 22 -16.58 9.10 -13.83
C LYS A 22 -15.58 7.95 -13.83
N ILE A 23 -15.73 7.02 -12.91
CA ILE A 23 -14.82 5.87 -12.80
C ILE A 23 -14.85 5.00 -14.06
N GLY A 24 -16.01 4.84 -14.70
CA GLY A 24 -16.14 4.12 -15.96
C GLY A 24 -15.31 4.75 -17.08
N ASP A 25 -15.43 6.06 -17.27
CA ASP A 25 -14.69 6.80 -18.30
C ASP A 25 -13.16 6.71 -18.08
N LEU A 26 -12.72 6.66 -16.82
CA LEU A 26 -11.31 6.51 -16.45
C LEU A 26 -10.77 5.11 -16.80
N VAL A 27 -11.53 4.07 -16.47
CA VAL A 27 -11.09 2.67 -16.58
C VAL A 27 -11.32 2.11 -17.99
N ASP A 28 -12.46 2.40 -18.62
CA ASP A 28 -12.80 1.88 -19.97
C ASP A 28 -11.83 2.34 -21.05
N GLY A 29 -11.14 3.47 -20.83
CA GLY A 29 -10.08 3.94 -21.72
C GLY A 29 -8.85 3.02 -21.76
N GLN A 30 -8.60 2.27 -20.69
CA GLN A 30 -7.43 1.37 -20.56
C GLN A 30 -7.84 -0.12 -20.59
N VAL A 31 -9.02 -0.45 -20.06
CA VAL A 31 -9.51 -1.83 -19.90
C VAL A 31 -10.75 -2.07 -20.76
N LYS A 32 -10.56 -2.71 -21.93
CA LYS A 32 -11.67 -3.00 -22.86
C LYS A 32 -12.63 -4.08 -22.35
N GLY A 33 -12.11 -5.09 -21.65
CA GLY A 33 -12.88 -6.23 -21.11
C GLY A 33 -12.96 -6.25 -19.59
N GLU A 34 -13.03 -7.44 -18.98
CA GLU A 34 -12.82 -7.60 -17.54
C GLU A 34 -11.32 -7.79 -17.27
N GLY A 35 -10.80 -7.16 -16.21
CA GLY A 35 -9.39 -7.23 -15.85
C GLY A 35 -8.91 -6.04 -15.02
N ALA A 36 -7.61 -6.05 -14.70
CA ALA A 36 -6.92 -4.96 -14.04
C ALA A 36 -5.81 -4.43 -14.96
N PHE A 37 -5.59 -3.12 -14.94
CA PHE A 37 -4.52 -2.44 -15.66
C PHE A 37 -3.64 -1.67 -14.68
N GLU A 38 -2.34 -1.97 -14.69
CA GLU A 38 -1.35 -1.25 -13.90
C GLU A 38 -1.14 0.15 -14.47
N CYS A 39 -1.19 1.17 -13.62
CA CYS A 39 -1.05 2.55 -14.04
C CYS A 39 -0.09 3.34 -13.14
N ASP A 40 0.67 4.24 -13.76
CA ASP A 40 1.47 5.26 -13.08
C ASP A 40 0.90 6.65 -13.36
N GLY A 41 1.15 7.60 -12.45
CA GLY A 41 0.79 9.02 -12.64
C GLY A 41 -0.66 9.40 -12.31
N ILE A 42 -1.46 8.45 -11.81
CA ILE A 42 -2.80 8.68 -11.27
C ILE A 42 -2.74 8.56 -9.75
N GLU A 43 -3.35 9.50 -9.04
CA GLU A 43 -3.52 9.48 -7.59
C GLU A 43 -4.99 9.67 -7.22
N ALA A 44 -5.45 9.00 -6.17
CA ALA A 44 -6.80 9.15 -5.63
C ALA A 44 -6.73 9.75 -4.23
N LEU A 45 -7.75 10.52 -3.86
CA LEU A 45 -7.88 11.04 -2.50
C LEU A 45 -8.22 9.87 -1.54
N SER A 46 -7.36 9.61 -0.56
CA SER A 46 -7.52 8.55 0.45
C SER A 46 -7.13 9.04 1.85
N PHE A 47 -7.52 8.32 2.90
CA PHE A 47 -7.12 8.62 4.28
C PHE A 47 -6.12 7.60 4.84
N ASP A 48 -5.27 8.02 5.78
CA ASP A 48 -4.31 7.16 6.49
C ASP A 48 -4.78 6.76 7.90
N ASP A 49 -3.98 5.97 8.62
CA ASP A 49 -4.24 5.52 10.00
C ASP A 49 -4.32 6.69 11.00
N SER A 50 -3.81 7.86 10.62
CA SER A 50 -3.90 9.12 11.38
C SER A 50 -5.19 9.90 11.07
N TYR A 51 -6.08 9.34 10.26
CA TYR A 51 -7.39 9.90 9.89
C TYR A 51 -7.30 11.20 9.06
N ASN A 52 -6.21 11.36 8.30
CA ASN A 52 -5.98 12.52 7.44
C ASN A 52 -6.09 12.15 5.96
N TYR A 53 -6.76 12.99 5.17
CA TYR A 53 -6.89 12.79 3.72
C TYR A 53 -5.71 13.38 2.96
N SER A 54 -5.21 12.63 1.98
CA SER A 54 -4.16 13.04 1.04
C SER A 54 -4.32 12.31 -0.29
N PHE A 55 -3.80 12.88 -1.38
CA PHE A 55 -3.70 12.15 -2.65
C PHE A 55 -2.62 11.07 -2.55
N ARG A 56 -2.97 9.84 -2.94
CA ARG A 56 -2.06 8.68 -2.94
C ARG A 56 -2.06 8.00 -4.31
N PRO A 57 -0.92 7.44 -4.76
CA PRO A 57 -0.84 6.75 -6.05
C PRO A 57 -1.85 5.62 -6.19
N VAL A 58 -2.52 5.57 -7.34
CA VAL A 58 -3.34 4.45 -7.79
C VAL A 58 -2.43 3.52 -8.56
N SER A 59 -2.34 2.26 -8.12
CA SER A 59 -1.54 1.23 -8.79
C SER A 59 -2.30 0.52 -9.90
N HIS A 60 -3.61 0.32 -9.73
CA HIS A 60 -4.42 -0.45 -10.68
C HIS A 60 -5.80 0.19 -10.91
N LEU A 61 -6.21 0.18 -12.18
CA LEU A 61 -7.56 0.44 -12.65
C LEU A 61 -8.26 -0.90 -12.91
N ILE A 62 -9.42 -1.13 -12.30
CA ILE A 62 -10.04 -2.46 -12.29
C ILE A 62 -11.45 -2.39 -12.87
N LYS A 63 -11.77 -3.33 -13.77
CA LYS A 63 -13.09 -3.51 -14.38
C LYS A 63 -13.57 -4.93 -14.24
N HIS A 64 -14.84 -5.08 -13.87
CA HIS A 64 -15.45 -6.32 -13.47
C HIS A 64 -16.85 -6.46 -14.06
N LYS A 65 -17.25 -7.67 -14.43
CA LYS A 65 -18.65 -7.90 -14.81
C LYS A 65 -19.53 -7.86 -13.55
N ARG A 66 -20.70 -7.23 -13.65
CA ARG A 66 -21.63 -7.12 -12.53
C ARG A 66 -22.27 -8.48 -12.22
N GLU A 67 -22.11 -8.94 -10.98
CA GLU A 67 -22.73 -10.17 -10.48
C GLU A 67 -23.64 -9.95 -9.27
N ASN A 68 -23.54 -8.79 -8.62
CA ASN A 68 -24.29 -8.48 -7.39
C ASN A 68 -25.27 -7.32 -7.62
N GLU A 69 -26.23 -7.20 -6.71
CA GLU A 69 -27.10 -6.04 -6.60
C GLU A 69 -26.27 -4.77 -6.38
N ILE A 70 -26.73 -3.65 -6.93
CA ILE A 70 -26.15 -2.33 -6.64
C ILE A 70 -26.98 -1.72 -5.51
N ILE A 71 -26.33 -1.21 -4.49
CA ILE A 71 -26.95 -0.46 -3.40
C ILE A 71 -26.54 1.00 -3.53
N LYS A 72 -27.55 1.85 -3.65
CA LYS A 72 -27.38 3.30 -3.62
C LYS A 72 -27.60 3.79 -2.21
N ILE A 73 -26.54 4.28 -1.59
CA ILE A 73 -26.56 4.78 -0.22
C ILE A 73 -26.66 6.29 -0.29
N LYS A 74 -27.63 6.87 0.43
CA LYS A 74 -27.83 8.31 0.53
C LYS A 74 -27.80 8.77 1.97
N THR A 75 -27.01 9.80 2.23
CA THR A 75 -26.74 10.29 3.57
C THR A 75 -27.61 11.49 3.96
N SER A 76 -27.57 11.85 5.24
CA SER A 76 -28.22 13.03 5.82
C SER A 76 -27.83 14.38 5.19
N TYR A 77 -26.64 14.51 4.60
CA TYR A 77 -26.20 15.70 3.84
C TYR A 77 -26.51 15.58 2.33
N GLY A 78 -27.23 14.53 1.95
CA GLY A 78 -27.61 14.22 0.57
C GLY A 78 -26.44 13.85 -0.34
N LYS A 79 -25.27 13.57 0.24
CA LYS A 79 -24.19 12.84 -0.42
C LYS A 79 -24.64 11.40 -0.67
N SER A 80 -24.22 10.81 -1.78
CA SER A 80 -24.62 9.44 -2.13
C SER A 80 -23.59 8.72 -2.96
N ILE A 81 -23.55 7.40 -2.86
CA ILE A 81 -22.66 6.53 -3.63
C ILE A 81 -23.44 5.29 -4.07
N LYS A 82 -23.16 4.78 -5.27
CA LYS A 82 -23.68 3.49 -5.77
C LYS A 82 -22.56 2.48 -5.84
N VAL A 83 -22.70 1.42 -5.05
CA VAL A 83 -21.71 0.36 -4.93
C VAL A 83 -22.39 -0.98 -5.03
N THR A 84 -21.66 -2.02 -5.43
CA THR A 84 -22.14 -3.41 -5.30
C THR A 84 -22.44 -3.72 -3.83
N GLY A 85 -23.44 -4.53 -3.53
CA GLY A 85 -23.86 -4.78 -2.14
C GLY A 85 -22.77 -5.35 -1.22
N CYS A 86 -21.75 -5.99 -1.77
CA CYS A 86 -20.58 -6.47 -1.03
C CYS A 86 -19.49 -5.40 -0.81
N HIS A 87 -19.47 -4.31 -1.58
CA HIS A 87 -18.42 -3.30 -1.48
C HIS A 87 -18.41 -2.65 -0.08
N SER A 88 -17.24 -2.67 0.54
CA SER A 88 -17.05 -2.11 1.87
C SER A 88 -16.95 -0.59 1.84
N ILE A 89 -17.66 0.04 2.75
CA ILE A 89 -17.56 1.47 3.06
C ILE A 89 -17.07 1.60 4.49
N PHE A 90 -16.38 2.69 4.80
CA PHE A 90 -15.89 2.92 6.15
C PHE A 90 -16.98 3.51 7.05
N GLY A 91 -17.23 2.81 8.16
CA GLY A 91 -18.06 3.29 9.27
C GLY A 91 -17.24 3.44 10.54
N ILE A 92 -17.93 3.77 11.63
CA ILE A 92 -17.34 3.79 12.97
C ILE A 92 -18.06 2.80 13.88
N ASP A 93 -17.28 2.04 14.62
CA ASP A 93 -17.79 1.15 15.64
C ASP A 93 -18.25 1.95 16.87
N LYS A 94 -19.47 1.67 17.35
CA LYS A 94 -20.08 2.47 18.44
C LYS A 94 -19.49 2.16 19.81
N GLU A 95 -18.92 0.98 19.99
CA GLU A 95 -18.38 0.52 21.28
C GLU A 95 -16.90 0.85 21.39
N THR A 96 -16.14 0.57 20.33
CA THR A 96 -14.68 0.73 20.33
C THR A 96 -14.21 2.10 19.82
N LEU A 97 -15.10 2.89 19.20
CA LEU A 97 -14.79 4.16 18.53
C LEU A 97 -13.69 4.07 17.46
N LYS A 98 -13.48 2.87 16.90
CA LYS A 98 -12.52 2.64 15.81
C LYS A 98 -13.22 2.66 14.46
N VAL A 99 -12.47 3.07 13.43
CA VAL A 99 -12.90 2.93 12.04
C VAL A 99 -13.04 1.45 11.72
N ARG A 100 -14.13 1.08 11.06
CA ARG A 100 -14.37 -0.29 10.60
C ARG A 100 -14.89 -0.30 9.17
N GLU A 101 -14.59 -1.35 8.44
CA GLU A 101 -15.21 -1.64 7.15
C GLU A 101 -16.61 -2.22 7.37
N VAL A 102 -17.59 -1.78 6.59
CA VAL A 102 -18.96 -2.28 6.63
C VAL A 102 -19.43 -2.48 5.19
N GLN A 103 -19.91 -3.68 4.87
CA GLN A 103 -20.46 -3.95 3.54
C GLN A 103 -21.71 -3.12 3.30
N ALA A 104 -21.89 -2.64 2.06
CA ALA A 104 -23.05 -1.84 1.69
C ALA A 104 -24.40 -2.49 2.02
N ARG A 105 -24.50 -3.83 1.94
CA ARG A 105 -25.70 -4.61 2.27
C ARG A 105 -26.01 -4.71 3.77
N GLU A 106 -25.00 -4.55 4.61
CA GLU A 106 -25.12 -4.65 6.07
C GLU A 106 -25.46 -3.31 6.73
N LEU A 107 -25.20 -2.21 6.01
CA LEU A 107 -25.55 -0.88 6.46
C LEU A 107 -27.05 -0.76 6.74
N ARG A 108 -27.39 -0.03 7.79
CA ARG A 108 -28.77 0.29 8.16
C ARG A 108 -28.95 1.80 8.24
N ARG A 109 -30.21 2.22 8.12
CA ARG A 109 -30.57 3.62 8.32
C ARG A 109 -30.16 4.07 9.73
N GLY A 110 -29.44 5.18 9.81
CA GLY A 110 -28.89 5.70 11.06
C GLY A 110 -27.39 5.49 11.20
N ASP A 111 -26.82 4.45 10.59
CA ASP A 111 -25.39 4.14 10.69
C ASP A 111 -24.53 5.29 10.18
N LEU A 112 -23.36 5.48 10.81
CA LEU A 112 -22.43 6.53 10.47
C LEU A 112 -21.37 6.00 9.51
N ILE A 113 -21.30 6.59 8.34
CA ILE A 113 -20.25 6.35 7.35
C ILE A 113 -19.31 7.56 7.26
N ILE A 114 -18.09 7.31 6.79
CA ILE A 114 -17.00 8.27 6.76
C ILE A 114 -16.89 8.92 5.38
N ALA A 115 -16.66 10.22 5.40
CA ALA A 115 -16.35 11.04 4.24
C ALA A 115 -15.23 12.03 4.59
N PRO A 116 -14.57 12.65 3.60
CA PRO A 116 -13.64 13.74 3.84
C PRO A 116 -14.34 14.99 4.37
N LYS A 117 -13.72 15.62 5.38
CA LYS A 117 -14.04 16.97 5.85
C LYS A 117 -13.31 18.04 5.03
N VAL A 118 -12.12 17.72 4.53
CA VAL A 118 -11.29 18.56 3.67
C VAL A 118 -10.58 17.66 2.65
N ALA A 119 -10.57 18.06 1.38
CA ALA A 119 -9.92 17.30 0.30
C ALA A 119 -8.50 17.83 -0.03
N GLY A 120 -7.70 18.10 1.01
CA GLY A 120 -6.44 18.86 1.01
C GLY A 120 -5.65 18.93 -0.31
N LEU A 121 -5.62 20.13 -0.91
CA LEU A 121 -4.64 20.52 -1.94
C LEU A 121 -3.68 21.53 -1.31
N SER A 122 -2.38 21.28 -1.36
CA SER A 122 -1.38 22.29 -0.95
C SER A 122 -1.20 23.32 -2.06
N ASP A 123 -0.92 24.59 -1.70
CA ASP A 123 -0.75 25.67 -2.68
C ASP A 123 0.40 25.40 -3.68
N THR A 124 1.40 24.60 -3.28
CA THR A 124 2.51 24.13 -4.13
C THR A 124 2.10 23.18 -5.26
N GLN A 125 0.86 22.69 -5.24
CA GLN A 125 0.31 21.73 -6.20
C GLN A 125 -0.74 22.37 -7.12
N CYS A 126 -0.86 23.71 -7.08
CA CYS A 126 -1.85 24.44 -7.85
C CYS A 126 -1.30 24.92 -9.19
N ILE A 127 -2.16 25.00 -10.20
CA ILE A 127 -1.83 25.59 -11.51
C ILE A 127 -2.22 27.07 -11.54
N SER A 128 -1.38 27.88 -12.17
CA SER A 128 -1.62 29.31 -12.42
C SER A 128 -1.86 29.62 -13.90
N GLU A 129 -1.65 28.66 -14.80
CA GLU A 129 -1.76 28.84 -16.25
C GLU A 129 -2.38 27.60 -16.90
N ILE A 130 -3.11 27.81 -17.99
CA ILE A 130 -3.64 26.74 -18.85
C ILE A 130 -3.22 26.95 -20.30
N ASN A 131 -2.95 25.86 -21.02
CA ASN A 131 -2.84 25.89 -22.47
C ASN A 131 -4.21 25.62 -23.10
N ILE A 132 -4.76 26.60 -23.81
CA ILE A 132 -6.11 26.51 -24.38
C ILE A 132 -6.22 25.52 -25.55
N LEU A 133 -5.10 25.12 -26.16
CA LEU A 133 -5.08 24.11 -27.23
C LEU A 133 -5.51 22.72 -26.72
N GLU A 134 -5.29 22.44 -25.43
CA GLU A 134 -5.78 21.22 -24.77
C GLU A 134 -7.31 21.11 -24.90
N TYR A 135 -8.03 22.24 -24.89
CA TYR A 135 -9.49 22.33 -24.89
C TYR A 135 -10.11 22.55 -26.28
N ILE A 136 -9.33 22.46 -27.37
CA ILE A 136 -9.81 22.69 -28.73
C ILE A 136 -9.82 21.40 -29.55
N ASP A 137 -10.98 20.98 -30.03
CA ASP A 137 -11.07 19.78 -30.89
C ASP A 137 -10.42 20.01 -32.25
N VAL A 138 -9.60 19.05 -32.71
CA VAL A 138 -8.91 19.10 -34.02
C VAL A 138 -9.91 19.26 -35.17
N SER A 139 -11.04 18.55 -35.10
CA SER A 139 -12.10 18.61 -36.12
C SER A 139 -12.77 19.98 -36.20
N VAL A 140 -12.93 20.67 -35.07
CA VAL A 140 -13.49 22.02 -34.98
C VAL A 140 -12.49 23.04 -35.51
N ALA A 141 -11.23 22.96 -35.07
CA ALA A 141 -10.15 23.83 -35.55
C ALA A 141 -9.97 23.74 -37.07
N LYS A 142 -10.10 22.53 -37.65
CA LYS A 142 -10.03 22.29 -39.09
C LYS A 142 -11.18 22.93 -39.86
N LYS A 143 -12.41 22.88 -39.33
CA LYS A 143 -13.61 23.48 -39.95
C LYS A 143 -13.62 25.01 -39.88
N GLN A 144 -13.13 25.58 -38.78
CA GLN A 144 -13.22 27.02 -38.53
C GLN A 144 -12.03 27.81 -39.10
N GLY A 145 -10.97 27.13 -39.57
CA GLY A 145 -9.81 27.79 -40.18
C GLY A 145 -9.04 28.66 -39.20
N TRP A 146 -8.80 28.17 -37.98
CA TRP A 146 -7.99 28.86 -36.98
C TRP A 146 -6.50 28.63 -37.21
N PHE A 147 -5.67 29.62 -36.88
CA PHE A 147 -4.22 29.59 -37.09
C PHE A 147 -3.47 29.90 -35.80
N LEU A 148 -2.39 29.16 -35.55
CA LEU A 148 -1.41 29.45 -34.51
C LEU A 148 -0.25 30.22 -35.13
N TYR A 149 0.03 31.40 -34.61
CA TYR A 149 1.20 32.20 -34.94
C TYR A 149 2.28 31.92 -33.91
N THR A 150 3.41 31.39 -34.36
CA THR A 150 4.50 30.87 -33.51
C THR A 150 5.84 31.13 -34.18
N ASP A 151 6.93 30.87 -33.47
CA ASP A 151 8.27 31.08 -34.01
C ASP A 151 8.58 30.08 -35.14
N GLN A 152 9.46 30.50 -36.06
CA GLN A 152 9.79 29.70 -37.24
C GLN A 152 10.55 28.41 -36.89
N GLU A 153 11.27 28.39 -35.77
CA GLU A 153 12.09 27.26 -35.34
C GLU A 153 11.21 26.11 -34.85
N SER A 154 10.17 26.41 -34.07
CA SER A 154 9.12 25.47 -33.65
C SER A 154 8.44 24.80 -34.84
N ILE A 155 8.12 25.55 -35.89
CA ILE A 155 7.53 24.99 -37.13
C ILE A 155 8.54 24.10 -37.85
N LYS A 156 9.81 24.53 -38.00
CA LYS A 156 10.84 23.73 -38.67
C LYS A 156 11.07 22.40 -37.94
N LYS A 157 11.26 22.45 -36.61
CA LYS A 157 11.50 21.29 -35.75
C LYS A 157 10.37 20.27 -35.82
N ALA A 158 9.11 20.73 -35.85
CA ALA A 158 7.97 19.84 -36.00
C ALA A 158 8.01 19.05 -37.33
N PHE A 159 8.49 19.68 -38.40
CA PHE A 159 8.56 19.07 -39.74
C PHE A 159 9.82 18.23 -40.00
N GLU A 160 10.86 18.33 -39.17
CA GLU A 160 12.05 17.44 -39.21
C GLU A 160 11.68 15.97 -38.98
N SER A 161 10.59 15.71 -38.24
CA SER A 161 10.08 14.37 -37.95
C SER A 161 9.34 13.70 -39.12
N ALA A 162 9.24 14.35 -40.29
CA ALA A 162 8.53 13.82 -41.46
C ALA A 162 9.20 12.55 -42.02
N LYS A 163 8.43 11.46 -42.14
CA LYS A 163 8.96 10.14 -42.52
C LYS A 163 9.25 10.00 -44.01
N ILE A 164 8.45 10.63 -44.87
CA ILE A 164 8.54 10.46 -46.33
C ILE A 164 8.15 11.76 -47.04
N ILE A 165 8.97 12.19 -48.01
CA ILE A 165 8.57 13.17 -49.02
C ILE A 165 8.15 12.41 -50.27
N HIS A 166 6.84 12.35 -50.56
CA HIS A 166 6.32 11.67 -51.74
C HIS A 166 5.49 12.58 -52.64
N LYS A 167 5.35 12.18 -53.91
CA LYS A 167 4.49 12.84 -54.90
C LYS A 167 3.18 12.05 -54.98
N LYS A 168 2.03 12.71 -54.83
CA LYS A 168 0.73 12.02 -54.74
C LYS A 168 0.21 11.65 -56.14
N LYS A 169 0.40 10.37 -56.52
CA LYS A 169 -0.10 9.64 -57.71
C LYS A 169 0.42 10.05 -59.12
N ALA A 170 0.42 9.05 -60.00
CA ALA A 170 0.94 9.07 -61.36
C ALA A 170 0.18 10.05 -62.27
N GLY A 171 0.78 11.21 -62.55
CA GLY A 171 0.25 12.19 -63.51
C GLY A 171 0.83 13.58 -63.29
N ASP A 172 0.97 14.02 -62.03
CA ASP A 172 1.53 15.33 -61.70
C ASP A 172 2.84 15.19 -60.90
N LYS A 173 3.97 15.23 -61.63
CA LYS A 173 5.32 15.14 -61.04
C LYS A 173 5.75 16.42 -60.32
N SER A 174 4.91 17.48 -60.24
CA SER A 174 5.33 18.80 -59.74
C SER A 174 5.17 19.01 -58.23
N ARG A 175 4.23 18.33 -57.55
CA ARG A 175 3.88 18.62 -56.14
C ARG A 175 4.51 17.66 -55.14
N LYS A 176 5.22 18.21 -54.14
CA LYS A 176 5.86 17.48 -53.02
C LYS A 176 4.99 17.61 -51.75
N TYR A 177 4.93 16.54 -50.97
CA TYR A 177 4.21 16.50 -49.68
C TYR A 177 5.12 15.99 -48.57
N TYR A 178 4.98 16.59 -47.38
CA TYR A 178 5.52 16.10 -46.11
C TYR A 178 4.49 15.19 -45.45
N CYS A 179 4.83 13.93 -45.25
CA CYS A 179 4.03 12.97 -44.50
C CYS A 179 4.50 12.92 -43.04
N LEU A 180 3.68 13.48 -42.14
CA LEU A 180 3.94 13.58 -40.71
C LEU A 180 3.09 12.56 -39.95
N LEU A 181 3.58 12.09 -38.81
CA LEU A 181 2.80 11.26 -37.88
C LEU A 181 2.49 12.07 -36.62
N SER A 182 1.22 12.09 -36.22
CA SER A 182 0.82 12.66 -34.94
C SER A 182 1.33 11.81 -33.78
N LYS A 183 1.31 12.38 -32.57
CA LYS A 183 1.61 11.64 -31.33
C LYS A 183 0.67 10.44 -31.09
N GLU A 184 -0.50 10.45 -31.71
CA GLU A 184 -1.54 9.42 -31.61
C GLU A 184 -1.52 8.43 -32.80
N GLY A 185 -0.57 8.59 -33.74
CA GLY A 185 -0.38 7.70 -34.89
C GLY A 185 -1.14 8.10 -36.16
N ASP A 186 -1.80 9.26 -36.20
CA ASP A 186 -2.48 9.77 -37.39
C ASP A 186 -1.49 10.26 -38.44
N VAL A 187 -1.80 10.02 -39.71
CA VAL A 187 -0.99 10.53 -40.83
C VAL A 187 -1.51 11.90 -41.29
N VAL A 188 -0.62 12.88 -41.30
CA VAL A 188 -0.89 14.25 -41.78
C VAL A 188 -0.01 14.56 -42.99
N ASP A 189 -0.66 14.73 -44.16
CA ASP A 189 0.01 15.18 -45.38
C ASP A 189 -0.05 16.72 -45.48
N VAL A 190 1.12 17.37 -45.59
CA VAL A 190 1.24 18.82 -45.81
C VAL A 190 1.97 19.10 -47.11
N LEU A 191 1.42 19.95 -47.98
CA LEU A 191 2.06 20.35 -49.24
C LEU A 191 3.35 21.15 -48.96
N ASP A 192 4.42 20.92 -49.73
CA ASP A 192 5.71 21.65 -49.60
C ASP A 192 5.55 23.17 -49.70
N ASP A 193 4.71 23.65 -50.63
CA ASP A 193 4.43 25.09 -50.74
C ASP A 193 3.72 25.64 -49.50
N SER A 194 2.84 24.84 -48.87
CA SER A 194 2.19 25.22 -47.62
C SER A 194 3.19 25.26 -46.47
N TYR A 195 4.08 24.28 -46.36
CA TYR A 195 5.16 24.30 -45.36
C TYR A 195 6.07 25.54 -45.51
N LYS A 196 6.52 25.83 -46.73
CA LYS A 196 7.29 27.04 -47.03
C LYS A 196 6.56 28.30 -46.61
N GLN A 197 5.25 28.37 -46.88
CA GLN A 197 4.41 29.49 -46.45
C GLN A 197 4.30 29.58 -44.92
N TYR A 198 4.16 28.45 -44.22
CA TYR A 198 4.05 28.42 -42.76
C TYR A 198 5.33 28.92 -42.09
N VAL A 199 6.49 28.44 -42.55
CA VAL A 199 7.80 28.90 -42.05
C VAL A 199 8.03 30.37 -42.39
N ALA A 200 7.80 30.78 -43.63
CA ALA A 200 8.06 32.16 -44.06
C ALA A 200 7.20 33.19 -43.32
N LYS A 201 5.93 32.86 -43.08
CA LYS A 201 4.96 33.79 -42.45
C LYS A 201 4.77 33.56 -40.94
N GLY A 202 5.43 32.56 -40.35
CA GLY A 202 5.37 32.27 -38.91
C GLY A 202 3.98 31.88 -38.42
N PHE A 203 3.22 31.13 -39.22
CA PHE A 203 1.91 30.61 -38.80
C PHE A 203 1.67 29.20 -39.31
N ILE A 204 0.84 28.45 -38.60
CA ILE A 204 0.43 27.11 -39.00
C ILE A 204 -1.07 26.92 -38.66
N PRO A 205 -1.85 26.19 -39.48
CA PRO A 205 -3.21 25.85 -39.11
C PRO A 205 -3.26 25.17 -37.74
N LEU A 206 -4.17 25.63 -36.87
CA LEU A 206 -4.23 25.23 -35.46
C LEU A 206 -4.41 23.72 -35.28
N TRP A 207 -5.18 23.10 -36.18
CA TRP A 207 -5.40 21.65 -36.18
C TRP A 207 -4.12 20.87 -36.53
N ILE A 208 -3.24 21.43 -37.38
CA ILE A 208 -1.92 20.84 -37.66
C ILE A 208 -1.00 21.07 -36.46
N ALA A 209 -0.98 22.28 -35.89
CA ALA A 209 -0.20 22.59 -34.69
C ALA A 209 -0.48 21.62 -33.55
N LYS A 210 -1.77 21.36 -33.26
CA LYS A 210 -2.20 20.41 -32.23
C LYS A 210 -1.72 18.98 -32.49
N LEU A 211 -1.85 18.49 -33.73
CA LEU A 211 -1.41 17.13 -34.10
C LEU A 211 0.12 16.96 -34.02
N LEU A 212 0.87 18.02 -34.33
CA LEU A 212 2.34 18.03 -34.28
C LEU A 212 2.90 18.41 -32.90
N GLY A 213 2.04 18.73 -31.93
CA GLY A 213 2.45 19.09 -30.58
C GLY A 213 3.10 20.47 -30.46
N ILE A 214 2.80 21.40 -31.37
CA ILE A 214 3.23 22.80 -31.27
C ILE A 214 2.23 23.54 -30.38
N SER A 215 2.66 23.94 -29.19
CA SER A 215 1.78 24.45 -28.13
C SER A 215 1.87 25.96 -27.87
N ASP A 216 2.97 26.60 -28.26
CA ASP A 216 3.27 27.98 -27.87
C ASP A 216 3.04 28.95 -29.02
N GLY A 217 2.31 30.03 -28.76
CA GLY A 217 2.06 31.08 -29.74
C GLY A 217 0.80 31.88 -29.48
N ILE A 218 0.37 32.63 -30.50
CA ILE A 218 -0.86 33.43 -30.47
C ILE A 218 -1.84 32.84 -31.48
N ILE A 219 -3.03 32.45 -30.99
CA ILE A 219 -4.11 31.99 -31.84
C ILE A 219 -4.82 33.22 -32.40
N ARG A 220 -4.89 33.33 -33.73
CA ARG A 220 -5.61 34.40 -34.40
C ARG A 220 -6.84 33.84 -35.10
N THR A 221 -7.97 34.53 -34.91
CA THR A 221 -9.23 34.23 -35.55
C THR A 221 -9.78 35.47 -36.24
N TYR A 222 -10.52 35.28 -37.33
CA TYR A 222 -11.08 36.37 -38.11
C TYR A 222 -12.60 36.28 -38.12
N PHE A 223 -13.28 37.39 -37.81
CA PHE A 223 -14.73 37.48 -37.87
C PHE A 223 -15.16 38.82 -38.48
N HIS A 224 -15.91 38.78 -39.59
CA HIS A 224 -16.33 39.96 -40.36
C HIS A 224 -15.16 40.93 -40.67
N GLY A 225 -13.99 40.38 -40.99
CA GLY A 225 -12.78 41.16 -41.29
C GLY A 225 -12.05 41.72 -40.07
N LYS A 226 -12.56 41.52 -38.83
CA LYS A 226 -11.86 41.88 -37.59
C LYS A 226 -11.01 40.72 -37.10
N GLU A 227 -9.78 41.02 -36.73
CA GLU A 227 -8.83 40.09 -36.13
C GLU A 227 -9.02 40.02 -34.61
N TYR A 228 -9.03 38.80 -34.07
CA TYR A 228 -9.08 38.51 -32.65
C TYR A 228 -7.89 37.61 -32.30
N SER A 229 -7.09 38.02 -31.32
CA SER A 229 -5.86 37.33 -30.92
C SER A 229 -5.93 36.90 -29.46
N ILE A 230 -5.65 35.63 -29.21
CA ILE A 230 -5.63 35.04 -27.86
C ILE A 230 -4.34 34.23 -27.70
N PRO A 231 -3.54 34.42 -26.65
CA PRO A 231 -2.36 33.59 -26.41
C PRO A 231 -2.77 32.13 -26.16
N SER A 232 -1.94 31.18 -26.63
CA SER A 232 -2.21 29.75 -26.40
C SER A 232 -2.09 29.36 -24.93
N ASN A 233 -1.25 30.06 -24.16
CA ASN A 233 -1.16 29.93 -22.71
C ASN A 233 -1.87 31.13 -22.04
N ILE A 234 -2.85 30.87 -21.18
CA ILE A 234 -3.64 31.87 -20.47
C ILE A 234 -3.43 31.74 -18.97
N GLN A 235 -3.05 32.84 -18.32
CA GLN A 235 -2.96 32.94 -16.87
C GLN A 235 -4.35 32.89 -16.23
N ILE A 236 -4.49 32.08 -15.19
CA ILE A 236 -5.72 31.91 -14.43
C ILE A 236 -5.81 33.01 -13.38
N THR A 237 -6.34 34.16 -13.79
CA THR A 237 -6.48 35.32 -12.92
C THR A 237 -7.77 35.29 -12.10
N SER A 238 -7.81 36.09 -11.03
CA SER A 238 -9.03 36.37 -10.27
C SER A 238 -10.17 36.83 -11.20
N GLY A 239 -9.89 37.72 -12.15
CA GLY A 239 -10.87 38.21 -13.12
C GLY A 239 -11.47 37.10 -14.00
N LEU A 240 -10.64 36.17 -14.49
CA LEU A 240 -11.10 35.03 -15.26
C LEU A 240 -11.98 34.09 -14.44
N ALA A 241 -11.60 33.79 -13.19
CA ALA A 241 -12.39 32.96 -12.29
C ALA A 241 -13.78 33.56 -12.02
N LYS A 242 -13.85 34.87 -11.76
CA LYS A 242 -15.11 35.60 -11.56
C LYS A 242 -16.00 35.56 -12.80
N LEU A 243 -15.42 35.77 -13.99
CA LEU A 243 -16.13 35.68 -15.26
C LEU A 243 -16.72 34.30 -15.50
N LEU A 244 -15.96 33.24 -15.22
CA LEU A 244 -16.40 31.86 -15.36
C LEU A 244 -17.50 31.51 -14.35
N GLY A 245 -17.40 31.98 -13.10
CA GLY A 245 -18.44 31.83 -12.08
C GLY A 245 -19.76 32.47 -12.50
N LEU A 246 -19.71 33.73 -12.98
CA LEU A 246 -20.88 34.42 -13.55
C LEU A 246 -21.42 33.71 -14.79
N PHE A 247 -20.55 33.14 -15.63
CA PHE A 247 -21.02 32.43 -16.82
C PHE A 247 -21.80 31.17 -16.43
N VAL A 248 -21.29 30.42 -15.44
CA VAL A 248 -22.00 29.25 -14.94
C VAL A 248 -23.35 29.65 -14.32
N ALA A 249 -23.48 30.82 -13.70
CA ALA A 249 -24.78 31.31 -13.22
C ALA A 249 -25.68 31.86 -14.36
N GLU A 250 -25.27 32.97 -14.98
CA GLU A 250 -26.10 33.81 -15.86
C GLU A 250 -25.74 33.71 -17.36
N GLY A 251 -24.75 32.89 -17.68
CA GLY A 251 -24.21 32.74 -19.03
C GLY A 251 -25.03 31.82 -19.93
N HIS A 252 -25.01 32.13 -21.23
CA HIS A 252 -25.49 31.29 -22.33
C HIS A 252 -24.53 31.35 -23.51
N ILE A 253 -24.53 30.29 -24.33
CA ILE A 253 -23.66 30.16 -25.51
C ILE A 253 -24.50 30.10 -26.78
N ASP A 254 -24.18 30.98 -27.71
CA ASP A 254 -24.55 30.89 -29.12
C ASP A 254 -23.33 30.50 -29.96
N ASN A 255 -23.53 30.11 -31.21
CA ASN A 255 -22.47 29.57 -32.07
C ASN A 255 -21.23 30.48 -32.25
N ARG A 256 -21.36 31.79 -32.02
CA ARG A 256 -20.28 32.78 -32.24
C ARG A 256 -20.18 33.86 -31.16
N GLN A 257 -20.97 33.76 -30.10
CA GLN A 257 -20.97 34.73 -29.01
C GLN A 257 -21.27 34.04 -27.67
N VAL A 258 -20.73 34.63 -26.60
CA VAL A 258 -21.02 34.27 -25.23
C VAL A 258 -21.89 35.39 -24.65
N GLY A 259 -23.08 35.04 -24.17
CA GLY A 259 -24.05 36.00 -23.67
C GLY A 259 -24.21 35.92 -22.16
N PHE A 260 -24.39 37.06 -21.51
CA PHE A 260 -24.75 37.18 -20.09
C PHE A 260 -26.01 38.03 -19.98
N THR A 261 -26.88 37.68 -19.04
CA THR A 261 -28.08 38.47 -18.74
C THR A 261 -28.07 38.86 -17.27
N PHE A 262 -28.22 40.14 -16.99
CA PHE A 262 -28.23 40.67 -15.62
C PHE A 262 -29.45 41.56 -15.40
N SER A 263 -29.80 41.80 -14.14
CA SER A 263 -30.77 42.84 -13.76
C SER A 263 -30.19 44.24 -14.03
N ARG A 264 -31.06 45.22 -14.28
CA ARG A 264 -30.61 46.64 -14.46
C ARG A 264 -29.88 47.21 -13.24
N LYS A 265 -30.04 46.61 -12.07
CA LYS A 265 -29.39 47.00 -10.81
C LYS A 265 -27.95 46.48 -10.67
N GLU A 266 -27.55 45.50 -11.48
CA GLU A 266 -26.27 44.79 -11.35
C GLU A 266 -25.21 45.35 -12.31
N ARG A 267 -25.06 46.68 -12.33
CA ARG A 267 -24.17 47.37 -13.28
C ARG A 267 -22.69 47.03 -13.07
N ASP A 268 -22.30 46.72 -11.84
CA ASP A 268 -20.91 46.36 -11.54
C ASP A 268 -20.53 45.02 -12.16
N LEU A 269 -21.48 44.06 -12.24
CA LEU A 269 -21.25 42.78 -12.93
C LEU A 269 -21.11 42.99 -14.44
N VAL A 270 -21.94 43.87 -15.02
CA VAL A 270 -21.83 44.25 -16.44
C VAL A 270 -20.44 44.82 -16.74
N ARG A 271 -19.93 45.73 -15.90
CA ARG A 271 -18.58 46.31 -16.07
C ARG A 271 -17.51 45.23 -16.00
N LEU A 272 -17.57 44.35 -15.00
CA LEU A 272 -16.63 43.24 -14.87
C LEU A 272 -16.61 42.35 -16.12
N VAL A 273 -17.77 41.95 -16.64
CA VAL A 273 -17.85 41.13 -17.86
C VAL A 273 -17.23 41.85 -19.06
N CYS A 274 -17.50 43.15 -19.24
CA CYS A 274 -16.94 43.95 -20.32
C CYS A 274 -15.40 44.09 -20.22
N GLU A 275 -14.88 44.33 -19.02
CA GLU A 275 -13.43 44.42 -18.76
C GLU A 275 -12.73 43.10 -19.03
N GLN A 276 -13.27 41.98 -18.53
CA GLN A 276 -12.68 40.66 -18.76
C GLN A 276 -12.79 40.22 -20.22
N ALA A 277 -13.87 40.60 -20.93
CA ALA A 277 -13.98 40.39 -22.36
C ALA A 277 -12.85 41.10 -23.13
N PHE A 278 -12.54 42.35 -22.75
CA PHE A 278 -11.45 43.11 -23.34
C PHE A 278 -10.08 42.48 -23.06
N LEU A 279 -9.83 42.04 -21.83
CA LEU A 279 -8.57 41.35 -21.46
C LEU A 279 -8.37 40.02 -22.20
N LEU A 280 -9.46 39.33 -22.53
CA LEU A 280 -9.45 38.13 -23.38
C LEU A 280 -9.33 38.44 -24.88
N GLY A 281 -9.05 39.69 -25.26
CA GLY A 281 -8.86 40.11 -26.65
C GLY A 281 -10.14 40.13 -27.47
N SER A 282 -11.31 40.27 -26.81
CA SER A 282 -12.62 40.17 -27.44
C SER A 282 -13.42 41.47 -27.37
N SER A 283 -14.14 41.76 -28.45
CA SER A 283 -15.14 42.83 -28.48
C SER A 283 -16.42 42.40 -27.77
N HIS A 284 -17.14 43.36 -27.21
CA HIS A 284 -18.42 43.12 -26.57
C HIS A 284 -19.46 44.18 -26.97
N THR A 285 -20.74 43.85 -26.81
CA THR A 285 -21.87 44.80 -26.88
C THR A 285 -22.71 44.70 -25.63
N VAL A 286 -23.19 45.85 -25.15
CA VAL A 286 -24.14 45.94 -24.04
C VAL A 286 -25.48 46.41 -24.60
N GLU A 287 -26.53 45.64 -24.37
CA GLU A 287 -27.89 45.90 -24.82
C GLU A 287 -28.80 46.07 -23.60
N GLU A 288 -29.30 47.29 -23.39
CA GLU A 288 -30.29 47.55 -22.34
C GLU A 288 -31.70 47.22 -22.82
N ARG A 289 -32.47 46.50 -22.00
CA ARG A 289 -33.87 46.17 -22.29
C ARG A 289 -34.76 46.66 -21.13
N PRO A 290 -35.17 47.94 -21.13
CA PRO A 290 -35.97 48.53 -20.06
C PRO A 290 -37.27 47.75 -19.79
N GLU A 291 -37.96 47.35 -20.86
CA GLU A 291 -39.21 46.58 -20.85
C GLU A 291 -39.13 45.25 -20.08
N LYS A 292 -37.93 44.64 -20.03
CA LYS A 292 -37.68 43.34 -19.38
C LYS A 292 -36.86 43.49 -18.09
N ASN A 293 -36.60 44.73 -17.66
CA ASN A 293 -35.74 45.07 -16.54
C ASN A 293 -34.38 44.33 -16.55
N CYS A 294 -33.79 44.13 -17.73
CA CYS A 294 -32.52 43.40 -17.87
C CYS A 294 -31.52 44.11 -18.78
N VAL A 295 -30.25 43.79 -18.57
CA VAL A 295 -29.10 44.19 -19.39
C VAL A 295 -28.47 42.92 -19.95
N ARG A 296 -28.21 42.90 -21.26
CA ARG A 296 -27.52 41.77 -21.91
C ARG A 296 -26.14 42.19 -22.37
N VAL A 297 -25.14 41.40 -22.01
CA VAL A 297 -23.77 41.57 -22.51
C VAL A 297 -23.49 40.43 -23.48
N LYS A 298 -23.01 40.74 -24.68
CA LYS A 298 -22.60 39.74 -25.67
C LYS A 298 -21.11 39.93 -25.97
N ILE A 299 -20.33 38.88 -25.77
CA ILE A 299 -18.90 38.80 -26.08
C ILE A 299 -18.77 38.06 -27.41
N PHE A 300 -18.10 38.64 -28.40
CA PHE A 300 -17.99 38.08 -29.75
C PHE A 300 -16.68 37.33 -29.97
N GLY A 301 -16.76 36.06 -30.33
CA GLY A 301 -15.58 35.28 -30.67
C GLY A 301 -15.91 33.81 -30.86
N GLY A 302 -15.61 33.26 -32.04
CA GLY A 302 -15.83 31.84 -32.33
C GLY A 302 -14.99 30.94 -31.42
N LEU A 303 -13.74 31.32 -31.16
CA LEU A 303 -12.85 30.61 -30.25
C LEU A 303 -13.32 30.67 -28.80
N LEU A 304 -13.69 31.85 -28.29
CA LEU A 304 -14.21 32.01 -26.93
C LEU A 304 -15.52 31.26 -26.71
N SER A 305 -16.46 31.30 -27.67
CA SER A 305 -17.69 30.52 -27.60
C SER A 305 -17.41 29.01 -27.49
N HIS A 306 -16.44 28.51 -28.27
CA HIS A 306 -16.00 27.12 -28.17
C HIS A 306 -15.36 26.82 -26.80
N LEU A 307 -14.42 27.64 -26.34
CA LEU A 307 -13.76 27.45 -25.05
C LEU A 307 -14.75 27.47 -23.88
N PHE A 308 -15.69 28.43 -23.82
CA PHE A 308 -16.73 28.46 -22.79
C PHE A 308 -17.66 27.23 -22.85
N SER A 309 -17.96 26.74 -24.06
CA SER A 309 -18.70 25.49 -24.24
C SER A 309 -17.93 24.27 -23.72
N THR A 310 -16.62 24.23 -23.92
CA THR A 310 -15.74 23.15 -23.45
C THR A 310 -15.45 23.25 -21.95
N TRP A 311 -15.31 24.45 -21.39
CA TRP A 311 -15.03 24.67 -19.98
C TRP A 311 -16.28 24.53 -19.11
N CYS A 312 -17.35 25.25 -19.46
CA CYS A 312 -18.51 25.41 -18.61
C CYS A 312 -19.76 24.68 -19.13
N GLY A 313 -19.77 24.22 -20.37
CA GLY A 313 -20.91 23.50 -20.97
C GLY A 313 -21.99 24.39 -21.58
N LYS A 314 -22.81 23.81 -22.46
CA LYS A 314 -23.88 24.49 -23.20
C LYS A 314 -25.27 24.11 -22.68
N GLY A 315 -26.04 25.13 -22.27
CA GLY A 315 -27.39 24.96 -21.72
C GLY A 315 -27.41 24.52 -20.26
N ALA A 316 -28.52 24.77 -19.57
CA ALA A 316 -28.58 24.67 -18.11
C ALA A 316 -28.28 23.26 -17.54
N HIS A 317 -28.66 22.20 -18.26
CA HIS A 317 -28.42 20.81 -17.82
C HIS A 317 -26.96 20.36 -17.95
N ASN A 318 -26.19 20.99 -18.85
CA ASN A 318 -24.80 20.62 -19.11
C ASN A 318 -23.80 21.61 -18.49
N LYS A 319 -24.31 22.65 -17.81
CA LYS A 319 -23.48 23.58 -17.04
C LYS A 319 -22.63 22.79 -16.04
N ARG A 320 -21.36 23.16 -15.92
CA ARG A 320 -20.35 22.50 -15.09
C ARG A 320 -19.28 23.48 -14.64
N VAL A 321 -18.57 23.12 -13.57
CA VAL A 321 -17.35 23.79 -13.15
C VAL A 321 -16.23 23.45 -14.15
N PRO A 322 -15.45 24.43 -14.64
CA PRO A 322 -14.26 24.17 -15.45
C PRO A 322 -13.28 23.26 -14.73
N GLU A 323 -12.79 22.22 -15.41
CA GLU A 323 -11.93 21.19 -14.82
C GLU A 323 -10.68 21.76 -14.12
N PHE A 324 -10.04 22.76 -14.73
CA PHE A 324 -8.84 23.38 -14.17
C PHE A 324 -9.11 24.12 -12.84
N MET A 325 -10.36 24.50 -12.53
CA MET A 325 -10.70 25.12 -11.24
C MET A 325 -10.43 24.21 -10.04
N PHE A 326 -10.52 22.89 -10.20
CA PHE A 326 -10.19 21.95 -9.12
C PHE A 326 -8.70 21.98 -8.77
N SER A 327 -7.84 22.44 -9.69
CA SER A 327 -6.39 22.54 -9.52
C SER A 327 -5.91 23.96 -9.20
N CYS A 328 -6.79 24.94 -9.07
CA CYS A 328 -6.40 26.33 -8.80
C CYS A 328 -6.18 26.61 -7.31
N PRO A 329 -5.41 27.67 -6.97
CA PRO A 329 -5.26 28.12 -5.58
C PRO A 329 -6.60 28.43 -4.91
N SER A 330 -6.64 28.32 -3.58
CA SER A 330 -7.84 28.56 -2.77
C SER A 330 -8.49 29.92 -3.04
N SER A 331 -7.71 30.98 -3.23
CA SER A 331 -8.21 32.32 -3.55
C SER A 331 -8.96 32.38 -4.90
N ILE A 332 -8.39 31.78 -5.94
CA ILE A 332 -8.99 31.72 -7.29
C ILE A 332 -10.27 30.87 -7.28
N ARG A 333 -10.25 29.73 -6.57
CA ARG A 333 -11.46 28.91 -6.37
C ARG A 333 -12.54 29.70 -5.65
N GLN A 334 -12.17 30.50 -4.65
CA GLN A 334 -13.13 31.31 -3.89
C GLN A 334 -13.78 32.38 -4.77
N ASP A 335 -13.01 33.06 -5.60
CA ASP A 335 -13.53 34.04 -6.56
C ASP A 335 -14.54 33.41 -7.54
N PHE A 336 -14.26 32.21 -8.04
CA PHE A 336 -15.21 31.46 -8.89
C PHE A 336 -16.50 31.14 -8.13
N ILE A 337 -16.39 30.62 -6.91
CA ILE A 337 -17.54 30.24 -6.07
C ILE A 337 -18.38 31.48 -5.74
N ASP A 338 -17.77 32.56 -5.26
CA ASP A 338 -18.48 33.77 -4.87
C ASP A 338 -19.28 34.33 -6.03
N TYR A 339 -18.71 34.39 -7.24
CA TYR A 339 -19.40 34.93 -8.41
C TYR A 339 -20.44 33.98 -9.00
N LEU A 340 -20.29 32.66 -8.80
CA LEU A 340 -21.37 31.71 -9.07
C LEU A 340 -22.59 31.97 -8.15
N TYR A 341 -22.34 32.22 -6.86
CA TYR A 341 -23.40 32.51 -5.88
C TYR A 341 -23.92 33.95 -5.95
N ILE A 342 -23.15 34.92 -6.45
CA ILE A 342 -23.66 36.26 -6.72
C ILE A 342 -24.69 36.23 -7.86
N GLY A 343 -24.48 35.39 -8.88
CA GLY A 343 -25.45 35.23 -9.96
C GLY A 343 -26.69 34.43 -9.52
N ASP A 344 -26.51 33.15 -9.15
CA ASP A 344 -27.63 32.22 -8.91
C ASP A 344 -27.90 31.91 -7.42
N GLY A 345 -27.09 32.47 -6.51
CA GLY A 345 -27.15 32.17 -5.09
C GLY A 345 -28.22 32.95 -4.35
N HIS A 346 -28.81 32.30 -3.36
CA HIS A 346 -29.87 32.85 -2.53
C HIS A 346 -29.45 32.78 -1.07
N ASN A 347 -29.20 33.94 -0.45
CA ASN A 347 -29.00 34.05 1.00
C ASN A 347 -30.37 34.32 1.66
N THR A 348 -30.90 33.33 2.36
CA THR A 348 -32.20 33.49 3.04
C THR A 348 -32.01 34.28 4.34
N LYS A 349 -32.42 35.56 4.36
CA LYS A 349 -32.38 36.41 5.56
C LYS A 349 -32.88 35.67 6.80
N GLY A 350 -32.04 35.60 7.84
CA GLY A 350 -32.38 34.99 9.14
C GLY A 350 -32.28 33.46 9.25
N ARG A 351 -31.87 32.74 8.18
CA ARG A 351 -31.73 31.27 8.21
C ARG A 351 -30.29 30.74 8.22
N ASN A 352 -29.28 31.62 8.17
CA ASN A 352 -27.86 31.27 8.19
C ASN A 352 -27.49 30.15 7.19
N GLN A 353 -27.96 30.31 5.95
CA GLN A 353 -27.82 29.34 4.87
C GLN A 353 -27.61 30.06 3.52
N LEU A 354 -26.64 29.59 2.74
CA LEU A 354 -26.34 30.05 1.39
C LEU A 354 -26.70 28.94 0.40
N MET A 355 -27.64 29.19 -0.51
CA MET A 355 -28.23 28.18 -1.39
C MET A 355 -27.96 28.48 -2.86
N LEU A 356 -27.46 27.50 -3.61
CA LEU A 356 -27.37 27.51 -5.07
C LEU A 356 -28.38 26.51 -5.64
N THR A 357 -29.23 26.92 -6.57
CA THR A 357 -30.18 26.02 -7.25
C THR A 357 -29.74 25.79 -8.69
N THR A 358 -29.66 24.54 -9.14
CA THR A 358 -29.32 24.19 -10.53
C THR A 358 -30.12 22.98 -11.02
N VAL A 359 -30.32 22.87 -12.33
CA VAL A 359 -30.91 21.67 -12.96
C VAL A 359 -29.85 20.66 -13.43
N SER A 360 -28.56 21.01 -13.32
CA SER A 360 -27.43 20.12 -13.62
C SER A 360 -27.01 19.37 -12.36
N SER A 361 -27.21 18.05 -12.34
CA SER A 361 -26.72 17.18 -11.26
C SER A 361 -25.20 17.18 -11.16
N GLY A 362 -24.53 17.23 -12.32
CA GLY A 362 -23.07 17.33 -12.42
C GLY A 362 -22.54 18.61 -11.77
N LEU A 363 -23.16 19.76 -12.07
CA LEU A 363 -22.78 21.03 -11.43
C LEU A 363 -23.00 21.00 -9.93
N ALA A 364 -24.14 20.50 -9.47
CA ALA A 364 -24.42 20.40 -8.03
C ALA A 364 -23.36 19.57 -7.30
N ASN A 365 -22.92 18.46 -7.91
CA ASN A 365 -21.84 17.63 -7.38
C ASN A 365 -20.49 18.36 -7.39
N GLN A 366 -20.12 18.95 -8.52
CA GLN A 366 -18.86 19.70 -8.68
C GLN A 366 -18.75 20.88 -7.71
N VAL A 367 -19.85 21.60 -7.47
CA VAL A 367 -19.92 22.67 -6.47
C VAL A 367 -19.75 22.11 -5.06
N SER A 368 -20.26 20.92 -4.77
CA SER A 368 -19.99 20.27 -3.47
C SER A 368 -18.52 19.92 -3.29
N TYR A 369 -17.84 19.43 -4.33
CA TYR A 369 -16.41 19.13 -4.31
C TYR A 369 -15.53 20.38 -4.24
N ILE A 370 -15.87 21.46 -4.96
CA ILE A 370 -15.07 22.70 -4.89
C ILE A 370 -15.20 23.37 -3.52
N TRP A 371 -16.36 23.29 -2.86
CA TRP A 371 -16.51 23.69 -1.45
C TRP A 371 -15.69 22.79 -0.52
N LEU A 372 -15.67 21.48 -0.75
CA LEU A 372 -14.87 20.54 0.04
C LEU A 372 -13.36 20.83 -0.05
N LEU A 373 -12.88 21.30 -1.20
CA LEU A 373 -11.50 21.79 -1.38
C LEU A 373 -11.19 23.06 -0.57
N GLN A 374 -12.21 23.83 -0.18
CA GLN A 374 -12.09 24.98 0.73
C GLN A 374 -12.31 24.59 2.19
N GLY A 375 -12.50 23.29 2.49
CA GLY A 375 -12.82 22.79 3.82
C GLY A 375 -14.26 23.03 4.26
N VAL A 376 -15.17 23.32 3.32
CA VAL A 376 -16.59 23.57 3.58
C VAL A 376 -17.42 22.36 3.16
N VAL A 377 -18.25 21.86 4.08
CA VAL A 377 -19.11 20.71 3.83
C VAL A 377 -20.48 21.17 3.34
N ALA A 378 -20.68 21.16 2.02
CA ALA A 378 -21.97 21.47 1.43
C ALA A 378 -22.96 20.28 1.49
N SER A 379 -24.24 20.59 1.71
CA SER A 379 -25.36 19.65 1.62
C SER A 379 -26.02 19.72 0.26
N ILE A 380 -26.43 18.59 -0.30
CA ILE A 380 -27.14 18.51 -1.58
C ILE A 380 -28.57 18.04 -1.32
N SER A 381 -29.56 18.75 -1.85
CA SER A 381 -30.95 18.31 -1.84
C SER A 381 -31.56 18.40 -3.23
N SER A 382 -32.69 17.74 -3.45
CA SER A 382 -33.41 17.80 -4.72
C SER A 382 -34.87 18.18 -4.49
N LYS A 383 -35.41 19.06 -5.32
CA LYS A 383 -36.82 19.47 -5.34
C LYS A 383 -37.41 19.31 -6.74
N MET A 384 -38.69 18.97 -6.83
CA MET A 384 -39.43 19.01 -8.08
C MET A 384 -39.94 20.43 -8.30
N ASN A 385 -39.58 21.04 -9.43
CA ASN A 385 -40.10 22.34 -9.83
C ASN A 385 -41.15 22.14 -10.92
N ALA A 386 -42.22 22.95 -10.90
CA ALA A 386 -43.04 23.18 -12.08
C ALA A 386 -42.15 23.95 -13.07
N GLY A 387 -41.60 23.29 -14.08
CA GLY A 387 -40.68 23.92 -15.03
C GLY A 387 -41.31 25.12 -15.76
N LEU A 388 -40.49 25.86 -16.50
CA LEU A 388 -40.90 27.03 -17.34
C LEU A 388 -41.84 26.69 -18.52
N GLY A 389 -42.58 25.57 -18.46
CA GLY A 389 -43.46 25.09 -19.53
C GLY A 389 -44.33 23.86 -19.20
N ARG A 390 -44.79 23.68 -17.96
CA ARG A 390 -45.71 22.58 -17.52
C ARG A 390 -45.15 21.15 -17.54
N ILE A 391 -43.84 20.94 -17.72
CA ILE A 391 -43.20 19.64 -17.45
C ILE A 391 -42.48 19.71 -16.10
N PRO A 392 -42.83 18.89 -15.11
CA PRO A 392 -42.14 18.87 -13.83
C PRO A 392 -40.68 18.39 -14.00
N GLY A 393 -39.74 19.19 -13.51
CA GLY A 393 -38.29 18.94 -13.64
C GLY A 393 -37.61 18.91 -12.27
N ARG A 394 -36.61 18.03 -12.11
CA ARG A 394 -35.83 17.94 -10.87
C ARG A 394 -34.76 19.03 -10.84
N ALA A 395 -34.77 19.85 -9.78
CA ALA A 395 -33.72 20.81 -9.48
C ALA A 395 -32.94 20.36 -8.24
N TYR A 396 -31.64 20.58 -8.26
CA TYR A 396 -30.70 20.31 -7.18
C TYR A 396 -30.39 21.62 -6.45
N VAL A 397 -30.34 21.55 -5.13
CA VAL A 397 -30.03 22.70 -4.27
C VAL A 397 -28.81 22.35 -3.43
N VAL A 398 -27.72 23.07 -3.64
CA VAL A 398 -26.48 22.97 -2.85
C VAL A 398 -26.54 24.03 -1.76
N THR A 399 -26.43 23.62 -0.50
CA THR A 399 -26.57 24.51 0.65
C THR A 399 -25.33 24.47 1.54
N VAL A 400 -24.81 25.65 1.85
CA VAL A 400 -23.75 25.88 2.86
C VAL A 400 -24.41 26.54 4.07
N TYR A 401 -24.00 26.17 5.29
CA TYR A 401 -24.65 26.59 6.52
C TYR A 401 -23.67 27.29 7.47
N GLY A 402 -24.21 28.09 8.38
CA GLY A 402 -23.47 28.48 9.58
C GLY A 402 -22.27 29.38 9.31
N ASN A 403 -21.23 29.20 10.13
CA ASN A 403 -19.97 29.93 10.00
C ASN A 403 -19.21 29.60 8.70
N ASP A 404 -19.52 28.48 8.05
CA ASP A 404 -18.87 28.13 6.78
C ASP A 404 -19.22 29.12 5.66
N ILE A 405 -20.31 29.88 5.80
CA ILE A 405 -20.66 30.99 4.90
C ILE A 405 -19.59 32.09 4.94
N ASN A 406 -18.87 32.25 6.06
CA ASN A 406 -17.83 33.26 6.20
C ASN A 406 -16.57 32.98 5.38
N PHE A 407 -16.44 31.79 4.79
CA PHE A 407 -15.41 31.55 3.76
C PHE A 407 -15.67 32.36 2.48
N SER A 408 -16.91 32.79 2.25
CA SER A 408 -17.21 33.73 1.17
C SER A 408 -16.72 35.13 1.53
N ASN A 409 -15.94 35.73 0.63
CA ASN A 409 -15.50 37.12 0.79
C ASN A 409 -16.68 38.10 0.65
N TYR A 410 -17.75 37.68 -0.03
CA TYR A 410 -18.90 38.53 -0.35
C TYR A 410 -20.07 38.36 0.62
N PHE A 411 -20.31 37.12 1.08
CA PHE A 411 -21.47 36.79 1.92
C PHE A 411 -21.14 36.65 3.42
N SER A 412 -19.91 36.96 3.84
CA SER A 412 -19.52 36.92 5.24
C SER A 412 -20.44 37.78 6.12
N ILE A 413 -20.89 37.19 7.24
CA ILE A 413 -21.79 37.87 8.18
C ILE A 413 -20.91 38.45 9.29
N THR A 414 -20.46 39.69 9.14
CA THR A 414 -19.69 40.42 10.17
C THR A 414 -20.48 40.79 11.43
N ASN A 415 -21.73 40.33 11.57
CA ASN A 415 -22.58 40.67 12.72
C ASN A 415 -22.54 39.59 13.81
N ALA A 416 -21.95 39.95 14.95
CA ALA A 416 -21.82 39.21 16.20
C ALA A 416 -23.14 38.80 16.91
N TYR A 417 -24.29 38.90 16.25
CA TYR A 417 -25.63 38.74 16.87
C TYR A 417 -26.36 37.44 16.54
N SER A 418 -25.67 36.39 16.08
CA SER A 418 -26.30 35.07 15.89
C SER A 418 -25.43 33.90 16.38
N SER A 419 -24.89 34.03 17.59
CA SER A 419 -24.18 32.93 18.26
C SER A 419 -25.08 31.74 18.63
N ASN A 420 -26.42 31.90 18.62
CA ASN A 420 -27.34 30.90 19.18
C ASN A 420 -28.16 30.07 18.17
N ARG A 421 -27.83 30.08 16.87
CA ARG A 421 -28.48 29.19 15.89
C ARG A 421 -27.47 28.55 14.92
N THR A 422 -26.55 27.77 15.47
CA THR A 422 -25.68 26.85 14.71
C THR A 422 -26.49 25.66 14.21
N ARG A 423 -27.14 25.80 13.05
CA ARG A 423 -27.65 24.62 12.33
C ARG A 423 -26.47 23.88 11.70
N ARG A 424 -26.03 22.83 12.42
CA ARG A 424 -25.17 21.69 12.00
C ARG A 424 -24.04 21.99 11.00
N ALA A 425 -22.82 22.02 11.51
CA ALA A 425 -21.61 21.69 10.72
C ALA A 425 -20.40 21.36 11.61
N HIS A 426 -20.24 22.01 12.78
CA HIS A 426 -19.14 21.67 13.68
C HIS A 426 -19.43 20.37 14.44
N MET A 427 -18.84 19.27 13.97
CA MET A 427 -18.86 18.00 14.70
C MET A 427 -18.02 18.16 15.97
N THR A 428 -18.64 18.44 17.11
CA THR A 428 -17.97 18.40 18.42
C THR A 428 -18.00 16.99 18.99
N ALA A 429 -17.14 16.69 19.97
CA ALA A 429 -17.18 15.41 20.69
C ALA A 429 -18.57 15.10 21.25
N VAL A 430 -19.28 16.12 21.75
CA VAL A 430 -20.66 16.01 22.25
C VAL A 430 -21.66 15.65 21.15
N VAL A 431 -21.57 16.30 19.98
CA VAL A 431 -22.46 16.01 18.84
C VAL A 431 -22.18 14.62 18.26
N LEU A 432 -20.91 14.21 18.22
CA LEU A 432 -20.50 12.88 17.79
C LEU A 432 -21.00 11.81 18.78
N ALA A 433 -20.82 12.02 20.09
CA ALA A 433 -21.35 11.16 21.13
C ALA A 433 -22.87 10.94 20.97
N GLY A 434 -23.63 12.03 20.81
CA GLY A 434 -25.07 11.95 20.60
C GLY A 434 -25.46 11.20 19.31
N LYS A 435 -24.68 11.30 18.24
CA LYS A 435 -24.88 10.53 16.99
C LYS A 435 -24.56 9.05 17.15
N LEU A 436 -23.64 8.70 18.04
CA LEU A 436 -23.27 7.33 18.37
C LEU A 436 -24.22 6.70 19.41
N GLY A 437 -25.13 7.48 19.99
CA GLY A 437 -26.03 7.04 21.06
C GLY A 437 -25.39 7.09 22.45
N LEU A 438 -24.25 7.77 22.60
CA LEU A 438 -23.56 7.96 23.88
C LEU A 438 -24.09 9.20 24.60
N SER A 439 -24.34 9.07 25.90
CA SER A 439 -24.79 10.18 26.75
C SER A 439 -23.59 11.02 27.21
N LEU A 440 -23.44 12.20 26.62
CA LEU A 440 -22.45 13.20 27.01
C LEU A 440 -23.07 14.59 26.89
N THR A 441 -23.14 15.33 27.99
CA THR A 441 -23.61 16.72 27.99
C THR A 441 -22.47 17.71 27.76
N HIS A 442 -22.79 18.94 27.34
CA HIS A 442 -21.78 20.00 27.18
C HIS A 442 -21.12 20.37 28.52
N GLU A 443 -21.88 20.31 29.61
CA GLU A 443 -21.36 20.59 30.95
C GLU A 443 -20.40 19.50 31.42
N GLU A 444 -20.73 18.22 31.23
CA GLU A 444 -19.80 17.10 31.50
C GLU A 444 -18.53 17.19 30.64
N ALA A 445 -18.64 17.50 29.35
CA ALA A 445 -17.49 17.62 28.47
C ALA A 445 -16.49 18.70 28.95
N ASN A 446 -16.99 19.84 29.44
CA ASN A 446 -16.13 20.89 30.01
C ASN A 446 -15.37 20.40 31.25
N TYR A 447 -16.03 19.63 32.12
CA TYR A 447 -15.39 19.07 33.32
C TYR A 447 -14.37 17.99 32.97
N LEU A 448 -14.66 17.11 32.01
CA LEU A 448 -13.72 16.09 31.53
C LEU A 448 -12.46 16.74 30.93
N ASP A 449 -12.61 17.84 30.18
CA ASP A 449 -11.46 18.57 29.60
C ASP A 449 -10.54 19.12 30.71
N MET A 450 -11.12 19.73 31.75
CA MET A 450 -10.38 20.28 32.90
C MET A 450 -9.69 19.19 33.74
N MET A 451 -10.28 17.99 33.81
CA MET A 451 -9.78 16.89 34.65
C MET A 451 -8.91 15.87 33.90
N SER A 452 -8.81 15.99 32.57
CA SER A 452 -8.04 15.08 31.71
C SER A 452 -6.55 15.00 32.09
N ALA A 453 -6.00 16.06 32.69
CA ALA A 453 -4.61 16.16 33.11
C ALA A 453 -4.34 15.65 34.55
N LEU A 454 -5.36 15.18 35.26
CA LEU A 454 -5.21 14.69 36.63
C LEU A 454 -4.84 13.19 36.65
N GLU A 455 -4.00 12.80 37.60
CA GLU A 455 -3.46 11.44 37.73
C GLU A 455 -4.35 10.57 38.62
N GLN A 456 -4.64 9.35 38.16
CA GLN A 456 -5.40 8.37 38.93
C GLN A 456 -4.59 7.89 40.14
N GLY A 457 -5.23 7.85 41.32
CA GLY A 457 -4.60 7.37 42.57
C GLY A 457 -3.85 8.44 43.36
N ARG A 458 -3.74 9.68 42.84
CA ARG A 458 -3.27 10.83 43.60
C ARG A 458 -4.43 11.45 44.39
N GLU A 459 -4.17 11.82 45.63
CA GLU A 459 -5.07 12.65 46.44
C GLU A 459 -4.87 14.12 46.08
N TYR A 460 -5.99 14.83 45.86
CA TYR A 460 -6.02 16.25 45.58
C TYR A 460 -6.72 16.99 46.70
N SER A 461 -6.06 18.01 47.27
CA SER A 461 -6.65 18.86 48.30
C SER A 461 -7.82 19.70 47.75
N TYR A 462 -8.68 20.19 48.64
CA TYR A 462 -9.78 21.08 48.25
C TYR A 462 -9.30 22.33 47.49
N SER A 463 -8.14 22.90 47.82
CA SER A 463 -7.58 24.07 47.13
C SER A 463 -7.10 23.74 45.72
N GLU A 464 -6.45 22.60 45.51
CA GLU A 464 -6.03 22.11 44.19
C GLU A 464 -7.24 21.86 43.28
N MET A 465 -8.28 21.18 43.80
CA MET A 465 -9.49 20.91 43.03
C MET A 465 -10.33 22.17 42.75
N SER A 466 -10.42 23.08 43.73
CA SER A 466 -11.12 24.36 43.54
C SER A 466 -10.40 25.26 42.52
N GLY A 467 -9.07 25.19 42.46
CA GLY A 467 -8.25 25.94 41.50
C GLY A 467 -8.48 25.58 40.04
N LEU A 468 -9.10 24.42 39.74
CA LEU A 468 -9.48 24.02 38.38
C LEU A 468 -10.67 24.83 37.84
N PHE A 469 -11.48 25.44 38.72
CA PHE A 469 -12.66 26.18 38.32
C PHE A 469 -12.44 27.69 38.51
N ALA A 470 -12.62 28.46 37.43
CA ALA A 470 -12.66 29.93 37.52
C ALA A 470 -14.00 30.42 38.09
N THR A 471 -14.28 30.18 39.39
CA THR A 471 -15.54 30.58 40.03
C THR A 471 -15.42 30.75 41.55
N ASP A 472 -16.21 31.68 42.10
CA ASP A 472 -16.27 31.98 43.54
C ASP A 472 -17.04 30.92 44.35
N LYS A 473 -17.66 29.92 43.70
CA LYS A 473 -18.46 28.85 44.35
C LYS A 473 -18.06 27.44 43.86
N PRO A 474 -16.81 26.99 44.09
CA PRO A 474 -16.33 25.69 43.61
C PRO A 474 -17.01 24.49 44.30
N GLY A 475 -17.49 24.65 45.53
CA GLY A 475 -18.12 23.57 46.31
C GLY A 475 -19.36 22.96 45.67
N TYR A 476 -20.18 23.73 44.94
CA TYR A 476 -21.35 23.19 44.23
C TYR A 476 -20.94 22.28 43.06
N LYS A 477 -19.87 22.65 42.34
CA LYS A 477 -19.34 21.87 41.21
C LYS A 477 -18.68 20.58 41.69
N LEU A 478 -17.90 20.65 42.77
CA LEU A 478 -17.31 19.48 43.40
C LEU A 478 -18.39 18.51 43.90
N ARG A 479 -19.46 19.04 44.50
CA ARG A 479 -20.62 18.23 44.90
C ARG A 479 -21.30 17.57 43.70
N TYR A 480 -21.53 18.30 42.61
CA TYR A 480 -22.08 17.73 41.37
C TYR A 480 -21.23 16.56 40.84
N LEU A 481 -19.91 16.70 40.84
CA LEU A 481 -18.98 15.67 40.36
C LEU A 481 -18.96 14.45 41.28
N SER A 482 -19.02 14.65 42.59
CA SER A 482 -19.18 13.57 43.57
C SER A 482 -20.54 12.87 43.45
N ASP A 483 -21.63 13.63 43.28
CA ASP A 483 -22.99 13.08 43.09
C ASP A 483 -23.09 12.25 41.78
N LYS A 484 -22.26 12.57 40.78
CA LYS A 484 -22.11 11.80 39.54
C LYS A 484 -21.19 10.59 39.66
N GLY A 485 -20.58 10.37 40.84
CA GLY A 485 -19.66 9.27 41.08
C GLY A 485 -18.30 9.46 40.40
N PHE A 486 -17.92 10.69 40.04
CA PHE A 486 -16.63 10.97 39.40
C PHE A 486 -15.50 11.22 40.41
N LEU A 487 -15.83 11.75 41.58
CA LEU A 487 -14.89 12.04 42.65
C LEU A 487 -15.34 11.39 43.96
N GLU A 488 -14.41 10.78 44.67
CA GLU A 488 -14.59 10.29 46.04
C GLU A 488 -13.89 11.21 47.04
N ARG A 489 -14.57 11.55 48.14
CA ARG A 489 -14.01 12.38 49.21
C ARG A 489 -13.35 11.49 50.27
N THR A 490 -12.10 11.76 50.60
CA THR A 490 -11.34 11.01 51.61
C THR A 490 -11.58 11.56 53.02
N ALA A 491 -11.14 10.83 54.04
CA ALA A 491 -11.31 11.19 55.45
C ALA A 491 -10.62 12.51 55.87
N GLN A 492 -9.72 13.04 55.02
CA GLN A 492 -8.91 14.24 55.28
C GLN A 492 -9.36 15.46 54.46
N ASP A 493 -10.59 15.46 53.94
CA ASP A 493 -11.14 16.54 53.11
C ASP A 493 -10.43 16.74 51.75
N SER A 494 -9.80 15.68 51.25
CA SER A 494 -9.21 15.57 49.92
C SER A 494 -10.12 14.77 48.98
N TYR A 495 -9.84 14.83 47.67
CA TYR A 495 -10.59 14.14 46.62
C TYR A 495 -9.69 13.17 45.83
N CYS A 496 -10.23 12.01 45.49
CA CYS A 496 -9.64 11.04 44.59
C CYS A 496 -10.48 10.91 43.32
N LEU A 497 -9.82 10.72 42.18
CA LEU A 497 -10.51 10.36 40.93
C LEU A 497 -10.97 8.90 40.98
N THR A 498 -12.23 8.68 40.61
CA THR A 498 -12.78 7.33 40.44
C THR A 498 -12.33 6.71 39.12
N SER A 499 -12.36 5.38 39.04
CA SER A 499 -12.14 4.63 37.79
C SER A 499 -13.14 5.03 36.69
N GLN A 500 -14.37 5.37 37.07
CA GLN A 500 -15.43 5.83 36.18
C GLN A 500 -15.07 7.16 35.49
N LEU A 501 -14.52 8.13 36.24
CA LEU A 501 -14.08 9.40 35.69
C LEU A 501 -12.93 9.19 34.69
N VAL A 502 -11.94 8.36 35.02
CA VAL A 502 -10.79 8.06 34.15
C VAL A 502 -11.26 7.43 32.84
N GLN A 503 -12.16 6.45 32.88
CA GLN A 503 -12.73 5.84 31.68
C GLN A 503 -13.52 6.85 30.83
N LYS A 504 -14.32 7.72 31.45
CA LYS A 504 -15.03 8.79 30.73
C LYS A 504 -14.07 9.81 30.11
N CYS A 505 -12.99 10.19 30.78
CA CYS A 505 -11.95 11.07 30.23
C CYS A 505 -11.28 10.45 29.01
N GLN A 506 -10.92 9.16 29.07
CA GLN A 506 -10.35 8.43 27.92
C GLN A 506 -11.31 8.37 26.73
N LEU A 507 -12.59 8.06 26.98
CA LEU A 507 -13.64 8.06 25.96
C LEU A 507 -13.81 9.45 25.33
N TYR A 508 -13.83 10.50 26.15
CA TYR A 508 -13.95 11.88 25.68
C TYR A 508 -12.76 12.32 24.82
N GLU A 509 -11.53 11.98 25.21
CA GLU A 509 -10.33 12.25 24.41
C GLU A 509 -10.36 11.52 23.06
N GLN A 510 -10.83 10.26 23.02
CA GLN A 510 -11.03 9.54 21.75
C GLN A 510 -12.07 10.23 20.86
N LEU A 511 -13.22 10.63 21.42
CA LEU A 511 -14.25 11.38 20.69
C LEU A 511 -13.73 12.73 20.19
N LYS A 512 -12.90 13.42 20.98
CA LYS A 512 -12.26 14.68 20.62
C LYS A 512 -11.27 14.50 19.47
N LYS A 513 -10.44 13.45 19.52
CA LYS A 513 -9.53 13.07 18.42
C LYS A 513 -10.30 12.80 17.12
N LEU A 514 -11.40 12.05 17.18
CA LEU A 514 -12.25 11.77 16.02
C LEU A 514 -12.96 13.02 15.49
N ALA A 515 -13.52 13.86 16.37
CA ALA A 515 -14.18 15.11 16.00
C ALA A 515 -13.24 16.12 15.32
N ASN A 516 -11.96 16.10 15.71
CA ASN A 516 -10.91 16.96 15.16
C ASN A 516 -10.14 16.33 13.98
N SER A 517 -10.45 15.09 13.61
CA SER A 517 -9.83 14.41 12.48
C SER A 517 -10.26 14.97 11.11
N GLY A 518 -9.67 14.45 10.03
CA GLY A 518 -10.11 14.71 8.67
C GLY A 518 -11.48 14.10 8.31
N PHE A 519 -12.13 13.37 9.23
CA PHE A 519 -13.40 12.70 8.97
C PHE A 519 -14.63 13.60 9.14
N LEU A 520 -15.57 13.40 8.23
CA LEU A 520 -16.95 13.82 8.32
C LEU A 520 -17.82 12.59 8.54
N PHE A 521 -18.58 12.57 9.64
CA PHE A 521 -19.48 11.47 9.97
C PHE A 521 -20.88 11.73 9.40
N LEU A 522 -21.28 10.90 8.44
CA LEU A 522 -22.52 11.00 7.71
C LEU A 522 -23.47 9.88 8.11
N SER A 523 -24.64 10.23 8.65
CA SER A 523 -25.67 9.22 8.94
C SER A 523 -26.37 8.80 7.64
N VAL A 524 -26.51 7.48 7.44
CA VAL A 524 -27.27 6.86 6.35
C VAL A 524 -28.75 7.20 6.51
N LYS A 525 -29.36 7.79 5.48
CA LYS A 525 -30.76 8.25 5.49
C LYS A 525 -31.67 7.30 4.70
N GLU A 526 -31.19 6.84 3.56
CA GLU A 526 -31.96 6.08 2.57
C GLU A 526 -31.01 5.13 1.84
N MET A 527 -31.49 3.92 1.55
CA MET A 527 -30.78 2.92 0.76
C MET A 527 -31.76 2.36 -0.28
N GLU A 528 -31.33 2.30 -1.52
CA GLU A 528 -32.12 1.84 -2.65
C GLU A 528 -31.35 0.74 -3.38
N THR A 529 -31.93 -0.46 -3.46
CA THR A 529 -31.36 -1.58 -4.22
C THR A 529 -31.77 -1.47 -5.68
N ILE A 530 -30.78 -1.46 -6.57
CA ILE A 530 -30.94 -1.36 -8.02
C ILE A 530 -30.59 -2.73 -8.61
N THR A 531 -31.56 -3.41 -9.20
CA THR A 531 -31.39 -4.76 -9.78
C THR A 531 -31.09 -4.73 -11.28
N GLU A 532 -31.49 -3.68 -12.00
CA GLU A 532 -31.35 -3.57 -13.46
C GLU A 532 -30.33 -2.49 -13.88
N GLY A 533 -29.69 -2.66 -15.05
CA GLY A 533 -28.66 -1.76 -15.60
C GLY A 533 -27.23 -2.06 -15.11
N TYR A 534 -26.23 -1.36 -15.66
CA TYR A 534 -24.80 -1.50 -15.33
C TYR A 534 -24.21 -2.91 -15.50
N ASP A 535 -23.86 -3.30 -16.72
CA ASP A 535 -23.26 -4.62 -17.00
C ASP A 535 -21.85 -4.78 -16.40
N TYR A 536 -21.16 -3.66 -16.19
CA TYR A 536 -19.82 -3.60 -15.61
C TYR A 536 -19.77 -2.71 -14.38
N VAL A 537 -18.89 -3.07 -13.45
CA VAL A 537 -18.56 -2.35 -12.22
C VAL A 537 -17.05 -2.15 -12.15
N TYR A 538 -16.62 -1.11 -11.44
CA TYR A 538 -15.28 -0.56 -11.54
C TYR A 538 -14.68 -0.31 -10.16
N ASP A 539 -13.36 -0.38 -10.05
CA ASP A 539 -12.66 -0.16 -8.79
C ASP A 539 -11.23 0.38 -8.99
N LEU A 540 -10.61 0.89 -7.92
CA LEU A 540 -9.24 1.42 -7.91
C LEU A 540 -8.42 0.75 -6.81
N SER A 541 -7.14 0.44 -7.08
CA SER A 541 -6.22 -0.03 -6.04
C SER A 541 -5.26 1.06 -5.59
N VAL A 542 -5.35 1.48 -4.33
CA VAL A 542 -4.50 2.50 -3.69
C VAL A 542 -3.62 1.86 -2.61
N PRO A 543 -2.36 1.47 -2.93
CA PRO A 543 -1.50 0.76 -2.00
C PRO A 543 -1.20 1.55 -0.72
N GLY A 544 -1.22 0.85 0.41
CA GLY A 544 -0.85 1.38 1.72
C GLY A 544 -1.98 2.07 2.48
N THR A 545 -2.99 2.64 1.82
CA THR A 545 -4.19 3.18 2.50
C THR A 545 -5.44 2.33 2.26
N GLU A 546 -5.50 1.58 1.16
CA GLU A 546 -6.59 0.65 0.87
C GLU A 546 -8.00 1.30 0.81
N ASN A 547 -8.04 2.59 0.48
CA ASN A 547 -9.29 3.34 0.34
C ASN A 547 -9.16 4.46 -0.68
N PHE A 548 -10.31 4.96 -1.15
CA PHE A 548 -10.40 6.16 -1.97
C PHE A 548 -11.76 6.86 -1.80
N VAL A 549 -11.85 8.12 -2.20
CA VAL A 549 -13.08 8.91 -2.15
C VAL A 549 -13.83 8.84 -3.48
N ALA A 550 -15.11 8.49 -3.41
CA ALA A 550 -15.99 8.38 -4.56
C ALA A 550 -17.42 8.84 -4.25
N GLY A 551 -18.21 8.99 -5.31
CA GLY A 551 -19.63 9.30 -5.23
C GLY A 551 -19.98 10.78 -5.13
N LEU A 552 -21.28 11.06 -5.20
CA LEU A 552 -21.84 12.40 -5.15
C LEU A 552 -21.55 13.05 -3.80
N GLY A 553 -20.72 14.10 -3.83
CA GLY A 553 -20.22 14.82 -2.67
C GLY A 553 -19.11 14.12 -1.87
N GLY A 554 -18.62 12.95 -2.31
CA GLY A 554 -17.48 12.26 -1.71
C GLY A 554 -17.81 11.45 -0.46
N ILE A 555 -17.68 10.14 -0.57
CA ILE A 555 -17.80 9.12 0.48
C ILE A 555 -16.58 8.20 0.35
N SER A 556 -16.02 7.76 1.48
CA SER A 556 -14.83 6.93 1.48
C SER A 556 -15.20 5.46 1.29
N ALA A 557 -14.61 4.84 0.28
CA ALA A 557 -14.89 3.49 -0.16
C ALA A 557 -13.59 2.66 -0.09
N HIS A 558 -13.71 1.38 0.26
CA HIS A 558 -12.57 0.47 0.37
C HIS A 558 -12.10 0.02 -1.03
N ASN A 559 -10.81 -0.24 -1.23
CA ASN A 559 -10.33 -0.81 -2.49
C ASN A 559 -10.50 -2.34 -2.54
N SER A 560 -10.47 -2.92 -3.72
CA SER A 560 -10.19 -4.36 -3.83
C SER A 560 -8.75 -4.62 -3.39
N ARG A 561 -8.55 -5.41 -2.32
CA ARG A 561 -7.22 -5.68 -1.74
C ARG A 561 -6.24 -6.18 -2.81
N GLY A 562 -5.16 -5.42 -2.98
CA GLY A 562 -3.94 -5.85 -3.66
C GLY A 562 -3.15 -6.80 -2.76
N GLN A 563 -2.59 -7.84 -3.37
CA GLN A 563 -1.94 -8.99 -2.73
C GLN A 563 -0.76 -8.66 -1.78
N GLN A 564 -1.01 -8.63 -0.47
CA GLN A 564 -0.07 -9.13 0.55
C GLN A 564 -0.86 -9.98 1.56
N GLY A 565 -0.40 -11.20 1.84
CA GLY A 565 -1.16 -12.20 2.61
C GLY A 565 -1.80 -13.31 1.78
N ILE A 566 -1.34 -13.51 0.53
CA ILE A 566 -1.92 -14.49 -0.43
C ILE A 566 -1.78 -15.95 0.01
N GLY A 567 -0.94 -16.31 0.99
CA GLY A 567 -0.55 -17.71 1.24
C GLY A 567 -1.74 -18.65 1.46
N ILE A 568 -2.43 -18.51 2.59
CA ILE A 568 -3.59 -19.37 2.90
C ILE A 568 -4.79 -19.05 2.00
N SER A 569 -4.97 -17.79 1.61
CA SER A 569 -6.05 -17.36 0.73
C SER A 569 -5.94 -17.97 -0.67
N ALA A 570 -4.73 -18.12 -1.22
CA ALA A 570 -4.48 -18.81 -2.48
C ALA A 570 -4.78 -20.30 -2.37
N SER A 571 -4.42 -20.95 -1.25
CA SER A 571 -4.74 -22.36 -1.02
C SER A 571 -6.25 -22.61 -0.95
N VAL A 572 -6.99 -21.78 -0.22
CA VAL A 572 -8.47 -21.86 -0.15
C VAL A 572 -9.09 -21.59 -1.52
N MET A 573 -8.59 -20.59 -2.24
CA MET A 573 -9.06 -20.26 -3.58
C MET A 573 -8.81 -21.41 -4.57
N TYR A 574 -7.62 -22.00 -4.57
CA TYR A 574 -7.28 -23.12 -5.44
C TYR A 574 -8.10 -24.37 -5.12
N SER A 575 -8.31 -24.66 -3.84
CA SER A 575 -9.21 -25.73 -3.35
C SER A 575 -10.63 -25.53 -3.89
N GLN A 576 -11.20 -24.34 -3.70
CA GLN A 576 -12.54 -24.03 -4.18
C GLN A 576 -12.65 -24.07 -5.72
N LEU A 577 -11.64 -23.59 -6.45
CA LEU A 577 -11.65 -23.60 -7.91
C LEU A 577 -11.58 -25.01 -8.50
N THR A 578 -10.85 -25.91 -7.85
CA THR A 578 -10.63 -27.27 -8.35
C THR A 578 -11.73 -28.25 -7.93
N THR A 579 -12.24 -28.16 -6.70
CA THR A 579 -13.24 -29.12 -6.18
C THR A 579 -14.62 -28.54 -5.98
N GLY A 580 -14.77 -27.21 -6.00
CA GLY A 580 -16.02 -26.51 -5.69
C GLY A 580 -16.42 -26.54 -4.22
N ARG A 581 -15.60 -27.10 -3.32
CA ARG A 581 -15.91 -27.24 -1.89
C ARG A 581 -15.29 -26.10 -1.07
N PRO A 582 -15.98 -25.60 -0.02
CA PRO A 582 -15.39 -24.64 0.90
C PRO A 582 -14.34 -25.29 1.81
N ALA A 583 -13.43 -24.48 2.34
CA ALA A 583 -12.50 -24.92 3.37
C ALA A 583 -13.25 -25.08 4.69
N LYS A 584 -12.98 -26.17 5.43
CA LYS A 584 -13.55 -26.39 6.76
C LYS A 584 -12.55 -25.94 7.81
N VAL A 585 -12.95 -25.06 8.70
CA VAL A 585 -12.10 -24.49 9.75
C VAL A 585 -12.74 -24.78 11.09
N ILE A 586 -12.00 -25.37 12.01
CA ILE A 586 -12.45 -25.52 13.39
C ILE A 586 -11.43 -24.85 14.30
N SER A 587 -11.87 -23.92 15.16
CA SER A 587 -10.96 -23.14 16.00
C SER A 587 -11.48 -23.00 17.42
N LYS A 588 -10.59 -23.22 18.40
CA LYS A 588 -10.84 -23.04 19.84
C LYS A 588 -9.73 -22.20 20.46
N ILE A 589 -10.09 -21.06 21.03
CA ILE A 589 -9.12 -20.06 21.52
C ILE A 589 -8.59 -20.37 22.93
N ALA A 590 -9.38 -21.03 23.78
CA ALA A 590 -9.05 -21.31 25.17
C ALA A 590 -9.90 -22.47 25.72
N PRO A 591 -9.50 -23.11 26.84
CA PRO A 591 -10.20 -24.26 27.39
C PRO A 591 -11.65 -23.96 27.79
N ASP A 592 -11.91 -22.75 28.25
CA ASP A 592 -13.19 -22.23 28.75
C ASP A 592 -14.09 -21.64 27.64
N LYS A 593 -13.65 -21.69 26.38
CA LYS A 593 -14.37 -21.13 25.24
C LYS A 593 -14.87 -22.25 24.31
N PRO A 594 -16.07 -22.10 23.71
CA PRO A 594 -16.56 -23.07 22.72
C PRO A 594 -15.62 -23.10 21.50
N ALA A 595 -15.54 -24.25 20.84
CA ALA A 595 -14.88 -24.33 19.54
C ALA A 595 -15.89 -23.96 18.45
N HIS A 596 -15.45 -23.19 17.46
CA HIS A 596 -16.26 -22.80 16.32
C HIS A 596 -15.89 -23.63 15.10
N PHE A 597 -16.85 -24.30 14.50
CA PHE A 597 -16.75 -24.92 13.17
C PHE A 597 -17.28 -23.93 12.13
N MET A 598 -16.50 -23.68 11.09
CA MET A 598 -16.82 -22.78 9.99
C MET A 598 -16.57 -23.46 8.65
N GLU A 599 -17.47 -23.28 7.68
CA GLU A 599 -17.19 -23.56 6.27
C GLU A 599 -16.94 -22.24 5.55
N VAL A 600 -15.71 -22.03 5.07
CA VAL A 600 -15.24 -20.76 4.51
C VAL A 600 -14.77 -20.96 3.08
N GLY A 601 -15.42 -20.29 2.14
CA GLY A 601 -14.90 -20.10 0.79
C GLY A 601 -14.40 -18.68 0.57
N ILE A 602 -13.87 -18.44 -0.62
CA ILE A 602 -13.55 -17.10 -1.11
C ILE A 602 -14.42 -16.87 -2.33
N ASP A 603 -15.27 -15.86 -2.29
CA ASP A 603 -15.90 -15.35 -3.49
C ASP A 603 -14.79 -14.65 -4.28
N THR A 604 -14.19 -15.37 -5.24
CA THR A 604 -13.13 -14.87 -6.12
C THR A 604 -13.60 -13.68 -6.94
N SER A 605 -14.92 -13.52 -7.07
CA SER A 605 -15.46 -12.32 -7.65
C SER A 605 -15.21 -11.13 -6.71
N LYS A 606 -15.58 -11.26 -5.43
CA LYS A 606 -15.55 -10.20 -4.41
C LYS A 606 -14.22 -9.98 -3.74
N ASN A 607 -13.31 -10.95 -3.84
CA ASN A 607 -12.15 -11.04 -2.97
C ASN A 607 -12.57 -10.96 -1.48
N GLU A 608 -13.67 -11.62 -1.14
CA GLU A 608 -14.25 -11.67 0.20
C GLU A 608 -14.43 -13.11 0.67
N PRO A 609 -14.31 -13.38 1.97
CA PRO A 609 -14.67 -14.67 2.52
C PRO A 609 -16.18 -14.88 2.47
N VAL A 610 -16.62 -16.09 2.12
CA VAL A 610 -18.01 -16.53 2.23
C VAL A 610 -18.07 -17.59 3.33
N ILE A 611 -18.80 -17.30 4.39
CA ILE A 611 -19.07 -18.28 5.45
C ILE A 611 -20.36 -19.01 5.09
N TYR A 612 -20.24 -20.28 4.72
CA TYR A 612 -21.37 -21.17 4.41
C TYR A 612 -22.02 -21.73 5.66
N LYS A 613 -21.21 -21.95 6.72
CA LYS A 613 -21.65 -22.49 7.99
C LYS A 613 -20.80 -21.90 9.12
N ASP A 614 -21.41 -21.60 10.26
CA ASP A 614 -20.75 -21.22 11.52
C ASP A 614 -21.59 -21.79 12.67
N GLU A 615 -21.02 -22.72 13.42
CA GLU A 615 -21.68 -23.39 14.54
C GLU A 615 -20.68 -23.73 15.64
N GLU A 616 -21.18 -23.87 16.87
CA GLU A 616 -20.37 -24.44 17.94
C GLU A 616 -20.16 -25.93 17.70
N ASN A 617 -18.94 -26.40 17.95
CA ASN A 617 -18.55 -27.79 17.78
C ASN A 617 -17.83 -28.29 19.03
N GLU A 618 -17.91 -29.58 19.30
CA GLU A 618 -17.15 -30.22 20.37
C GLU A 618 -15.69 -30.39 19.93
N TRP A 619 -14.77 -30.06 20.84
CA TRP A 619 -13.34 -30.15 20.59
C TRP A 619 -12.59 -30.45 21.88
N ASP A 620 -11.96 -31.63 21.90
CA ASP A 620 -11.39 -32.23 23.11
C ASP A 620 -10.11 -31.54 23.59
N LYS A 621 -9.39 -30.81 22.72
CA LYS A 621 -8.15 -30.14 23.12
C LYS A 621 -8.43 -28.79 23.83
N PRO A 622 -7.52 -28.31 24.70
CA PRO A 622 -7.67 -27.02 25.37
C PRO A 622 -7.74 -25.82 24.41
N HIS A 623 -7.00 -25.85 23.29
CA HIS A 623 -7.01 -24.81 22.25
C HIS A 623 -6.47 -25.38 20.92
N GLY A 624 -6.66 -24.65 19.82
CA GLY A 624 -6.06 -24.96 18.52
C GLY A 624 -6.94 -24.61 17.32
N THR A 625 -6.41 -24.79 16.11
CA THR A 625 -7.12 -24.57 14.85
C THR A 625 -6.83 -25.72 13.88
N ARG A 626 -7.87 -26.30 13.28
CA ARG A 626 -7.81 -27.29 12.19
C ARG A 626 -8.37 -26.66 10.93
N ILE A 627 -7.67 -26.87 9.81
CA ILE A 627 -8.10 -26.42 8.49
C ILE A 627 -8.10 -27.63 7.57
N GLU A 628 -9.21 -27.86 6.87
CA GLU A 628 -9.36 -28.90 5.86
C GLU A 628 -9.73 -28.27 4.52
N MET A 629 -9.07 -28.71 3.46
CA MET A 629 -9.26 -28.20 2.11
C MET A 629 -9.19 -29.38 1.13
N ASP A 630 -10.22 -29.52 0.29
CA ASP A 630 -10.24 -30.50 -0.80
C ASP A 630 -9.73 -29.82 -2.08
N MET A 631 -8.64 -30.32 -2.68
CA MET A 631 -8.06 -29.72 -3.88
C MET A 631 -7.60 -30.77 -4.88
N GLU A 632 -7.65 -30.46 -6.18
CA GLU A 632 -7.00 -31.28 -7.19
C GLU A 632 -5.48 -31.07 -7.15
N GLY A 633 -4.73 -32.14 -6.93
CA GLY A 633 -3.27 -32.10 -6.89
C GLY A 633 -2.66 -33.47 -7.09
N ALA A 634 -1.38 -33.47 -7.46
CA ALA A 634 -0.60 -34.69 -7.58
C ALA A 634 0.36 -34.81 -6.39
N TYR A 635 0.31 -35.94 -5.68
CA TYR A 635 1.29 -36.26 -4.65
C TYR A 635 2.55 -36.82 -5.32
N LEU A 636 3.60 -36.01 -5.39
CA LEU A 636 4.89 -36.36 -5.97
C LEU A 636 5.88 -36.70 -4.86
N LYS A 637 6.66 -37.78 -5.04
CA LYS A 637 7.82 -38.11 -4.18
C LYS A 637 9.11 -37.57 -4.82
N GLY A 638 10.11 -37.26 -4.00
CA GLY A 638 11.42 -36.75 -4.43
C GLY A 638 11.86 -35.51 -3.64
N GLY A 639 12.98 -34.88 -4.04
CA GLY A 639 13.55 -33.74 -3.31
C GLY A 639 12.73 -32.43 -3.35
N GLN A 640 11.62 -32.41 -4.10
CA GLN A 640 10.66 -31.29 -4.15
C GLN A 640 9.28 -31.69 -3.60
N SER A 641 9.20 -32.79 -2.85
CA SER A 641 7.95 -33.29 -2.29
C SER A 641 7.54 -32.56 -1.01
N VAL A 642 6.27 -32.76 -0.63
CA VAL A 642 5.74 -32.33 0.67
C VAL A 642 6.49 -33.05 1.81
N ASP A 643 6.85 -34.32 1.63
CA ASP A 643 7.60 -35.10 2.62
C ASP A 643 8.94 -34.42 2.93
N GLU A 644 9.69 -34.01 1.90
CA GLU A 644 10.98 -33.35 2.08
C GLU A 644 10.80 -31.95 2.68
N TYR A 645 9.76 -31.20 2.29
CA TYR A 645 9.45 -29.91 2.90
C TYR A 645 9.22 -30.02 4.41
N LEU A 646 8.44 -31.01 4.85
CA LEU A 646 8.13 -31.22 6.26
C LEU A 646 9.35 -31.70 7.04
N LYS A 647 10.16 -32.58 6.44
CA LYS A 647 11.44 -33.03 7.01
C LYS A 647 12.42 -31.87 7.18
N GLU A 648 12.60 -31.04 6.15
CA GLU A 648 13.43 -29.83 6.21
C GLU A 648 12.89 -28.82 7.23
N THR A 649 11.56 -28.66 7.31
CA THR A 649 10.90 -27.80 8.31
C THR A 649 11.14 -28.30 9.74
N ALA A 650 11.18 -29.62 9.95
CA ALA A 650 11.48 -30.24 11.24
C ALA A 650 12.93 -30.02 11.70
N ILE A 651 13.88 -29.84 10.77
CA ILE A 651 15.28 -29.47 11.07
C ILE A 651 15.34 -28.07 11.66
N VAL A 652 14.69 -27.11 11.01
CA VAL A 652 14.78 -25.69 11.45
C VAL A 652 13.82 -25.31 12.58
N ASN A 653 12.87 -26.19 12.90
CA ASN A 653 11.93 -26.03 14.00
C ASN A 653 11.98 -27.25 14.95
N PRO A 654 13.09 -27.47 15.68
CA PRO A 654 13.28 -28.65 16.52
C PRO A 654 12.31 -28.74 17.71
N HIS A 655 11.67 -27.64 18.07
CA HIS A 655 10.69 -27.54 19.16
C HIS A 655 9.29 -28.04 18.78
N VAL A 656 9.05 -28.33 17.49
CA VAL A 656 7.75 -28.74 16.98
C VAL A 656 7.68 -30.26 16.86
N LEU A 657 6.52 -30.82 17.23
CA LEU A 657 6.10 -32.17 16.85
C LEU A 657 5.27 -32.06 15.56
N ILE A 658 5.71 -32.70 14.48
CA ILE A 658 4.97 -32.77 13.22
C ILE A 658 4.51 -34.22 13.03
N THR A 659 3.21 -34.43 12.95
CA THR A 659 2.61 -35.71 12.56
C THR A 659 2.02 -35.53 11.17
N TYR A 660 2.52 -36.28 10.20
CA TYR A 660 2.11 -36.22 8.82
C TYR A 660 1.58 -37.57 8.37
N VAL A 661 0.38 -37.59 7.79
CA VAL A 661 -0.18 -38.78 7.15
C VAL A 661 -0.30 -38.44 5.68
N ASN A 662 0.41 -39.18 4.83
CA ASN A 662 0.39 -38.93 3.40
C ASN A 662 -0.84 -39.58 2.73
N PRO A 663 -1.12 -39.31 1.44
CA PRO A 663 -2.25 -39.90 0.73
C PRO A 663 -2.22 -41.43 0.59
N LYS A 664 -1.08 -42.08 0.89
CA LYS A 664 -0.94 -43.55 0.92
C LYS A 664 -1.18 -44.14 2.32
N ALA A 665 -1.68 -43.33 3.25
CA ALA A 665 -1.84 -43.66 4.67
C ALA A 665 -0.54 -44.03 5.39
N GLU A 666 0.62 -43.63 4.84
CA GLU A 666 1.90 -43.75 5.53
C GLU A 666 2.00 -42.60 6.56
N GLN A 667 2.13 -42.95 7.83
CA GLN A 667 2.30 -41.98 8.91
C GLN A 667 3.78 -41.73 9.18
N MET A 668 4.19 -40.47 9.13
CA MET A 668 5.52 -39.99 9.47
C MET A 668 5.41 -39.08 10.70
N ILE A 669 6.23 -39.35 11.72
CA ILE A 669 6.25 -38.58 12.97
C ILE A 669 7.64 -37.96 13.13
N PHE A 670 7.68 -36.64 13.25
CA PHE A 670 8.89 -35.86 13.51
C PHE A 670 8.83 -35.32 14.95
N PRO A 671 9.26 -36.08 15.97
CA PRO A 671 9.15 -35.72 17.39
C PRO A 671 9.98 -34.50 17.77
N ARG A 672 9.56 -33.71 18.76
CA ARG A 672 10.37 -32.59 19.26
C ARG A 672 11.76 -33.04 19.72
N ALA A 673 12.79 -32.27 19.41
CA ALA A 673 14.15 -32.44 19.94
C ALA A 673 14.43 -31.53 21.15
N THR A 674 13.59 -30.52 21.37
CA THR A 674 13.71 -29.55 22.47
C THR A 674 12.32 -29.06 22.89
N GLU A 675 12.18 -28.66 24.15
CA GLU A 675 11.00 -27.94 24.67
C GLU A 675 11.22 -26.43 24.70
N GLU A 676 12.45 -25.97 24.49
CA GLU A 676 12.79 -24.55 24.53
C GLU A 676 12.23 -23.85 23.27
N LEU A 677 11.36 -22.87 23.52
CA LEU A 677 10.75 -22.06 22.48
C LEU A 677 11.70 -20.99 21.96
N PRO A 678 11.65 -20.68 20.66
CA PRO A 678 12.44 -19.60 20.10
C PRO A 678 12.03 -18.24 20.67
N LYS A 679 13.00 -17.34 20.81
CA LYS A 679 12.74 -15.95 21.24
C LYS A 679 11.82 -15.26 20.24
N GLN A 680 10.76 -14.62 20.75
CA GLN A 680 9.85 -13.86 19.90
C GLN A 680 10.58 -12.60 19.37
N PRO A 681 10.58 -12.37 18.05
CA PRO A 681 11.18 -11.17 17.47
C PRO A 681 10.39 -9.93 17.89
N LYS A 682 11.09 -8.83 18.16
CA LYS A 682 10.47 -7.53 18.46
C LYS A 682 10.38 -6.65 17.22
N GLU A 683 9.29 -5.91 17.10
CA GLU A 683 9.16 -4.91 16.04
C GLU A 683 10.18 -3.78 16.23
N ILE A 684 10.78 -3.32 15.14
CA ILE A 684 11.76 -2.22 15.15
C ILE A 684 11.46 -1.20 14.07
N LYS A 685 11.90 0.04 14.33
CA LYS A 685 11.90 1.12 13.35
C LYS A 685 12.89 0.83 12.21
N PRO A 686 12.68 1.39 11.01
CA PRO A 686 13.62 1.21 9.90
C PRO A 686 15.00 1.78 10.24
N HIS A 687 16.04 1.11 9.73
CA HIS A 687 17.41 1.59 9.84
C HIS A 687 17.73 2.55 8.67
N PRO A 688 18.47 3.66 8.89
CA PRO A 688 18.74 4.65 7.85
C PRO A 688 19.37 4.08 6.57
N TYR A 689 20.32 3.14 6.68
CA TYR A 689 20.95 2.48 5.52
C TYR A 689 19.98 1.73 4.60
N GLY A 690 18.77 1.42 5.05
CA GLY A 690 17.79 0.62 4.31
C GLY A 690 16.67 1.41 3.68
N VAL A 691 16.68 2.73 3.87
CA VAL A 691 15.63 3.59 3.37
C VAL A 691 16.07 4.21 2.05
N GLU A 692 15.29 3.94 1.01
CA GLU A 692 15.46 4.54 -0.31
C GLU A 692 14.84 5.94 -0.38
N LEU A 693 15.17 6.72 -1.41
CA LEU A 693 14.76 8.12 -1.54
C LEU A 693 13.25 8.33 -1.40
N GLY A 694 12.45 7.50 -2.07
CA GLY A 694 10.99 7.61 -2.00
C GLY A 694 10.46 7.32 -0.60
N MET A 695 11.02 6.33 0.10
CA MET A 695 10.64 6.01 1.47
C MET A 695 11.09 7.09 2.46
N LEU A 696 12.29 7.65 2.30
CA LEU A 696 12.78 8.76 3.12
C LEU A 696 11.88 9.99 2.97
N GLN A 697 11.49 10.32 1.73
CA GLN A 697 10.56 11.42 1.45
C GLN A 697 9.18 11.17 2.04
N LYS A 698 8.65 9.95 1.91
CA LYS A 698 7.38 9.54 2.53
C LYS A 698 7.43 9.70 4.05
N MET A 699 8.51 9.24 4.69
CA MET A 699 8.74 9.37 6.13
C MET A 699 8.86 10.84 6.55
N MET A 700 9.61 11.67 5.82
CA MET A 700 9.72 13.12 6.10
C MET A 700 8.38 13.86 5.91
N ALA A 701 7.51 13.39 5.02
CA ALA A 701 6.17 13.95 4.82
C ALA A 701 5.19 13.54 5.94
N SER A 702 5.30 12.31 6.45
CA SER A 702 4.41 11.76 7.47
C SER A 702 4.86 12.00 8.91
N THR A 703 6.11 12.41 9.15
CA THR A 703 6.63 12.59 10.51
C THR A 703 5.97 13.74 11.27
N ASP A 704 5.83 13.55 12.58
CA ASP A 704 5.43 14.57 13.55
C ASP A 704 6.63 15.41 14.03
N SER A 705 7.86 15.02 13.68
CA SER A 705 9.07 15.73 14.09
C SER A 705 9.15 17.14 13.50
N ARG A 706 9.46 18.12 14.36
CA ARG A 706 9.54 19.55 13.98
C ARG A 706 10.86 19.94 13.31
N THR A 707 11.93 19.19 13.55
CA THR A 707 13.27 19.45 13.00
C THR A 707 13.82 18.19 12.34
N LEU A 708 14.72 18.36 11.36
CA LEU A 708 15.37 17.27 10.65
C LEU A 708 16.19 16.39 11.61
N GLN A 709 16.86 17.01 12.58
CA GLN A 709 17.58 16.29 13.63
C GLN A 709 16.63 15.42 14.48
N SER A 710 15.46 15.95 14.87
CA SER A 710 14.44 15.19 15.61
C SER A 710 13.89 14.03 14.79
N PHE A 711 13.64 14.26 13.50
CA PHE A 711 13.16 13.24 12.57
C PHE A 711 14.15 12.08 12.47
N LEU A 712 15.42 12.39 12.18
CA LEU A 712 16.48 11.39 12.08
C LEU A 712 16.63 10.60 13.38
N THR A 713 16.44 11.24 14.54
CA THR A 713 16.57 10.59 15.86
C THR A 713 15.34 9.74 16.24
N SER A 714 14.13 10.17 15.88
CA SER A 714 12.87 9.56 16.34
C SER A 714 12.36 8.47 15.43
N ASP A 715 12.48 8.62 14.10
CA ASP A 715 11.83 7.72 13.14
C ASP A 715 12.75 6.60 12.65
N PHE A 716 14.05 6.69 12.96
CA PHE A 716 15.03 5.68 12.61
C PHE A 716 15.58 4.97 13.83
N SER A 717 15.87 3.68 13.67
CA SER A 717 16.60 2.94 14.69
C SER A 717 18.06 3.40 14.75
N ARG A 718 18.63 3.46 15.97
CA ARG A 718 20.09 3.62 16.20
C ARG A 718 20.72 4.93 15.69
N VAL A 719 19.91 5.97 15.53
CA VAL A 719 20.38 7.33 15.27
C VAL A 719 20.24 8.16 16.54
N GLY A 720 21.36 8.57 17.13
CA GLY A 720 21.38 9.53 18.24
C GLY A 720 21.39 10.97 17.76
N ALA A 721 21.23 11.92 18.68
CA ALA A 721 21.23 13.35 18.36
C ALA A 721 22.55 13.83 17.72
N GLU A 722 23.69 13.25 18.14
CA GLU A 722 25.02 13.54 17.58
C GLU A 722 25.16 12.98 16.17
N THR A 723 24.82 11.71 15.95
CA THR A 723 24.82 11.08 14.62
C THR A 723 23.87 11.79 13.65
N ALA A 724 22.68 12.19 14.12
CA ALA A 724 21.75 12.98 13.31
C ALA A 724 22.35 14.33 12.88
N LYS A 725 23.14 14.96 13.77
CA LYS A 725 23.83 16.21 13.47
C LYS A 725 24.96 16.00 12.45
N GLU A 726 25.77 14.95 12.62
CA GLU A 726 26.82 14.56 11.66
C GLU A 726 26.24 14.29 10.26
N ILE A 727 25.10 13.58 10.18
CA ILE A 727 24.41 13.34 8.91
C ILE A 727 23.99 14.67 8.25
N CYS A 728 23.45 15.61 9.04
CA CYS A 728 23.06 16.91 8.52
C CYS A 728 24.28 17.74 8.04
N GLU A 729 25.39 17.70 8.80
CA GLU A 729 26.63 18.41 8.46
C GLU A 729 27.26 17.85 7.16
N GLU A 730 27.37 16.53 7.03
CA GLU A 730 27.87 15.87 5.81
C GLU A 730 26.94 16.10 4.61
N ALA A 731 25.62 16.12 4.83
CA ALA A 731 24.65 16.45 3.79
C ALA A 731 24.62 17.94 3.42
N ARG A 732 25.27 18.81 4.23
CA ARG A 732 25.20 20.27 4.15
C ARG A 732 23.76 20.80 4.26
N VAL A 733 22.96 20.20 5.13
CA VAL A 733 21.58 20.57 5.42
C VAL A 733 21.47 21.06 6.87
N LEU A 734 20.64 22.07 7.11
CA LEU A 734 20.48 22.63 8.45
C LEU A 734 19.72 21.65 9.37
N PRO A 735 20.25 21.30 10.56
CA PRO A 735 19.60 20.34 11.48
C PRO A 735 18.22 20.80 11.99
N ASN A 736 18.00 22.12 12.06
CA ASN A 736 16.75 22.74 12.49
C ASN A 736 15.73 22.93 11.34
N MET A 737 16.08 22.55 10.11
CA MET A 737 15.16 22.57 8.98
C MET A 737 13.96 21.66 9.26
N LYS A 738 12.76 22.04 8.84
CA LYS A 738 11.57 21.19 8.97
C LYS A 738 11.68 20.01 7.99
N PRO A 739 11.44 18.75 8.41
CA PRO A 739 11.51 17.58 7.52
C PRO A 739 10.64 17.74 6.27
N LYS A 740 9.43 18.31 6.43
CA LYS A 740 8.47 18.57 5.34
C LYS A 740 8.94 19.60 4.31
N ASN A 741 9.98 20.38 4.62
CA ASN A 741 10.54 21.42 3.75
C ASN A 741 11.84 20.97 3.06
N VAL A 742 12.31 19.75 3.31
CA VAL A 742 13.51 19.21 2.68
C VAL A 742 13.22 18.97 1.19
N SER A 743 14.02 19.59 0.32
CA SER A 743 13.89 19.42 -1.13
C SER A 743 14.28 17.99 -1.56
N ARG A 744 13.92 17.59 -2.78
CA ARG A 744 14.36 16.29 -3.33
C ARG A 744 15.89 16.18 -3.37
N ASP A 745 16.55 17.25 -3.77
CA ASP A 745 18.02 17.29 -3.88
C ASP A 745 18.69 17.19 -2.50
N ASP A 746 18.11 17.84 -1.50
CA ASP A 746 18.60 17.75 -0.12
C ASP A 746 18.31 16.37 0.50
N ALA A 747 17.18 15.76 0.18
CA ALA A 747 16.87 14.37 0.56
C ALA A 747 17.89 13.37 -0.04
N GLU A 748 18.29 13.58 -1.30
CA GLU A 748 19.33 12.77 -1.94
C GLU A 748 20.69 12.97 -1.26
N LYS A 749 21.07 14.21 -0.94
CA LYS A 749 22.29 14.49 -0.15
C LYS A 749 22.25 13.82 1.22
N ILE A 750 21.10 13.81 1.90
CA ILE A 750 20.93 13.13 3.19
C ILE A 750 21.15 11.61 3.04
N ILE A 751 20.63 10.98 1.98
CA ILE A 751 20.90 9.54 1.72
C ILE A 751 22.37 9.26 1.46
N GLN A 752 23.03 10.12 0.68
CA GLN A 752 24.47 9.97 0.43
C GLN A 752 25.28 10.19 1.71
N ALA A 753 24.87 11.13 2.56
CA ALA A 753 25.48 11.35 3.87
C ALA A 753 25.28 10.16 4.81
N ILE A 754 24.08 9.58 4.87
CA ILE A 754 23.77 8.38 5.65
C ILE A 754 24.74 7.25 5.30
N LYS A 755 25.06 7.04 4.02
CA LYS A 755 26.01 6.00 3.56
C LYS A 755 27.45 6.23 4.01
N LYS A 756 27.84 7.48 4.25
CA LYS A 756 29.21 7.85 4.65
C LYS A 756 29.39 7.92 6.17
N VAL A 757 28.38 8.40 6.88
CA VAL A 757 28.41 8.51 8.34
C VAL A 757 28.34 7.12 8.96
N LYS A 758 29.13 6.90 10.00
CA LYS A 758 29.17 5.62 10.71
C LYS A 758 27.99 5.52 11.68
N ILE A 759 26.96 4.78 11.29
CA ILE A 759 25.77 4.55 12.11
C ILE A 759 25.90 3.18 12.81
N ILE A 760 25.43 3.10 14.05
CA ILE A 760 25.42 1.85 14.82
C ILE A 760 24.46 0.86 14.14
N SER A 761 24.89 -0.39 13.98
CA SER A 761 24.05 -1.45 13.40
C SER A 761 22.68 -1.58 14.11
N PRO A 762 21.61 -1.92 13.37
CA PRO A 762 20.28 -2.14 13.92
C PRO A 762 20.30 -3.19 15.04
N PRO A 763 19.37 -3.08 16.01
CA PRO A 763 19.28 -4.04 17.09
C PRO A 763 18.89 -5.42 16.55
N THR A 764 19.36 -6.47 17.22
CA THR A 764 19.34 -7.84 16.72
C THR A 764 18.23 -8.68 17.36
N ASP A 765 17.44 -8.08 18.26
CA ASP A 765 16.26 -8.67 18.90
C ASP A 765 15.01 -8.65 18.01
N CYS A 766 15.10 -8.02 16.83
CA CYS A 766 14.08 -8.04 15.78
C CYS A 766 14.12 -9.30 14.90
N ILE A 767 15.14 -10.13 15.06
CA ILE A 767 15.30 -11.39 14.33
C ILE A 767 15.37 -12.54 15.34
N SER A 768 14.85 -13.69 14.92
CA SER A 768 14.83 -14.92 15.72
C SER A 768 15.67 -15.99 15.02
N PRO A 769 17.01 -15.97 15.17
CA PRO A 769 17.87 -17.04 14.66
C PRO A 769 17.56 -18.37 15.37
N LEU A 770 18.04 -19.49 14.85
CA LEU A 770 17.91 -20.79 15.53
C LEU A 770 18.90 -20.90 16.69
N GLY A 771 20.14 -20.47 16.48
CA GLY A 771 21.28 -20.74 17.34
C GLY A 771 21.98 -22.05 17.00
N GLU A 772 23.29 -22.13 17.30
CA GLU A 772 24.15 -23.26 16.96
C GLU A 772 23.63 -24.58 17.54
N GLU A 773 23.31 -24.58 18.83
CA GLU A 773 22.87 -25.79 19.54
C GLU A 773 21.56 -26.35 18.97
N MET A 774 20.57 -25.48 18.74
CA MET A 774 19.27 -25.87 18.19
C MET A 774 19.39 -26.37 16.76
N PHE A 775 20.23 -25.71 15.95
CA PHE A 775 20.42 -26.11 14.57
C PHE A 775 21.15 -27.46 14.48
N GLU A 776 22.15 -27.70 15.33
CA GLU A 776 22.84 -28.99 15.41
C GLU A 776 21.89 -30.10 15.89
N LYS A 777 21.06 -29.85 16.91
CA LYS A 777 20.01 -30.78 17.38
C LYS A 777 19.02 -31.13 16.26
N GLY A 778 18.57 -30.13 15.51
CA GLY A 778 17.69 -30.32 14.35
C GLY A 778 18.33 -31.17 13.25
N MET A 779 19.61 -30.96 12.97
CA MET A 779 20.36 -31.75 11.99
C MET A 779 20.56 -33.19 12.46
N LYS A 780 20.97 -33.42 13.71
CA LYS A 780 21.10 -34.78 14.30
C LYS A 780 19.80 -35.57 14.27
N LYS A 781 18.68 -34.87 14.44
CA LYS A 781 17.34 -35.47 14.44
C LYS A 781 16.95 -36.04 13.06
N GLU A 782 17.27 -35.37 11.95
CA GLU A 782 16.74 -35.72 10.62
C GLU A 782 17.78 -36.18 9.59
N VAL A 783 19.06 -35.87 9.81
CA VAL A 783 20.15 -36.23 8.91
C VAL A 783 21.04 -37.24 9.61
N ASN A 784 21.19 -38.43 9.02
CA ASN A 784 22.12 -39.45 9.52
C ASN A 784 23.56 -39.09 9.13
N ALA A 785 24.44 -38.85 10.10
CA ALA A 785 25.83 -38.50 9.88
C ALA A 785 26.69 -38.87 11.09
N GLU A 786 28.01 -38.93 10.90
CA GLU A 786 28.98 -39.20 11.97
C GLU A 786 29.48 -37.92 12.65
N PHE A 787 29.43 -36.82 11.93
CA PHE A 787 29.91 -35.52 12.39
C PHE A 787 28.89 -34.44 12.07
N TYR A 788 28.63 -33.58 13.06
CA TYR A 788 27.74 -32.44 12.95
C TYR A 788 28.44 -31.19 13.46
N VAL A 789 28.21 -30.07 12.79
CA VAL A 789 28.64 -28.77 13.26
C VAL A 789 27.64 -27.72 12.84
N ALA A 790 27.29 -26.82 13.75
CA ALA A 790 26.56 -25.60 13.45
C ALA A 790 27.43 -24.38 13.79
N VAL A 791 27.23 -23.30 13.02
CA VAL A 791 27.87 -22.00 13.23
C VAL A 791 26.82 -20.92 13.05
N THR A 792 26.65 -20.05 14.04
CA THR A 792 25.77 -18.88 13.99
C THR A 792 26.64 -17.64 13.97
N ARG A 793 26.62 -16.93 12.84
CA ARG A 793 27.43 -15.72 12.70
C ARG A 793 26.86 -14.56 13.51
N LYS A 794 27.72 -13.58 13.77
CA LYS A 794 27.28 -12.31 14.33
C LYS A 794 26.32 -11.63 13.36
N PRO A 795 25.26 -10.97 13.87
CA PRO A 795 24.33 -10.22 13.02
C PRO A 795 25.07 -9.20 12.15
N SER A 796 24.76 -9.23 10.87
CA SER A 796 25.27 -8.31 9.85
C SER A 796 24.11 -7.50 9.28
N VAL A 797 24.41 -6.53 8.42
CA VAL A 797 23.42 -5.61 7.88
C VAL A 797 23.57 -5.55 6.37
N TYR A 798 22.47 -5.66 5.64
CA TYR A 798 22.44 -5.41 4.20
C TYR A 798 21.30 -4.43 3.93
N ARG A 799 21.55 -3.35 3.19
CA ARG A 799 20.56 -2.28 2.95
C ARG A 799 19.75 -1.96 4.23
N GLY A 800 20.42 -1.69 5.35
CA GLY A 800 19.79 -1.40 6.65
C GLY A 800 18.97 -2.52 7.31
N ASN A 801 18.79 -3.67 6.69
CA ASN A 801 18.08 -4.79 7.29
C ASN A 801 19.09 -5.68 8.05
N PRO A 802 18.90 -5.90 9.37
CA PRO A 802 19.70 -6.87 10.10
C PRO A 802 19.43 -8.27 9.56
N PHE A 803 20.49 -9.05 9.42
CA PHE A 803 20.39 -10.46 9.09
C PHE A 803 21.45 -11.28 9.83
N VAL A 804 21.11 -12.54 10.10
CA VAL A 804 22.04 -13.53 10.65
C VAL A 804 22.10 -14.69 9.68
N VAL A 805 23.31 -15.19 9.45
CA VAL A 805 23.55 -16.41 8.69
C VAL A 805 23.99 -17.52 9.63
N GLU A 806 23.36 -18.67 9.47
CA GLU A 806 23.67 -19.87 10.22
C GLU A 806 23.97 -20.99 9.23
N VAL A 807 25.01 -21.77 9.51
CA VAL A 807 25.44 -22.88 8.67
C VAL A 807 25.51 -24.13 9.50
N GLY A 808 24.84 -25.19 9.04
CA GLY A 808 24.94 -26.54 9.55
C GLY A 808 25.66 -27.43 8.54
N ILE A 809 26.61 -28.24 8.99
CA ILE A 809 27.25 -29.28 8.16
C ILE A 809 27.11 -30.62 8.85
N ALA A 810 26.66 -31.63 8.10
CA ALA A 810 26.62 -33.02 8.52
C ALA A 810 27.44 -33.89 7.55
N TYR A 811 28.37 -34.68 8.06
CA TYR A 811 29.32 -35.46 7.26
C TYR A 811 29.40 -36.94 7.67
N GLY A 812 29.47 -37.84 6.69
CA GLY A 812 29.57 -39.29 6.89
C GLY A 812 28.22 -39.98 7.08
N GLY A 813 28.22 -41.14 7.74
CA GLY A 813 27.01 -41.93 7.99
C GLY A 813 26.51 -42.64 6.73
N ASN A 814 25.19 -42.86 6.65
CA ASN A 814 24.56 -43.55 5.52
C ASN A 814 24.22 -42.59 4.35
N GLN A 815 24.86 -41.43 4.30
CA GLN A 815 24.70 -40.47 3.21
C GLN A 815 25.42 -40.95 1.93
N ARG A 816 24.92 -40.50 0.79
CA ARG A 816 25.50 -40.82 -0.52
C ARG A 816 26.93 -40.27 -0.66
N SER A 817 27.92 -41.14 -0.80
CA SER A 817 29.34 -40.76 -0.85
C SER A 817 29.87 -40.44 -2.26
N ASP A 818 29.23 -40.96 -3.30
CA ASP A 818 29.60 -40.81 -4.72
C ASP A 818 28.93 -39.61 -5.41
N GLY A 819 28.03 -38.92 -4.72
CA GLY A 819 27.20 -37.83 -5.27
C GLY A 819 27.64 -36.42 -4.85
N ALA A 820 27.05 -35.42 -5.50
CA ALA A 820 27.14 -34.03 -5.06
C ALA A 820 26.46 -33.87 -3.68
N ALA A 821 27.03 -32.99 -2.85
CA ALA A 821 26.52 -32.70 -1.52
C ALA A 821 25.05 -32.24 -1.55
N THR A 822 24.28 -32.70 -0.57
CA THR A 822 22.90 -32.26 -0.35
C THR A 822 22.91 -30.83 0.20
N VAL A 823 22.15 -29.92 -0.42
CA VAL A 823 22.10 -28.51 -0.01
C VAL A 823 20.70 -28.18 0.50
N LEU A 824 20.61 -27.86 1.79
CA LEU A 824 19.38 -27.42 2.43
C LEU A 824 19.41 -25.91 2.60
N ARG A 825 18.36 -25.22 2.18
CA ARG A 825 18.31 -23.75 2.15
C ARG A 825 17.13 -23.27 2.96
N PHE A 826 17.39 -22.36 3.88
CA PHE A 826 16.38 -21.86 4.78
C PHE A 826 16.37 -20.34 4.83
N ALA A 827 15.17 -19.76 4.87
CA ALA A 827 14.95 -18.33 5.08
C ALA A 827 13.86 -18.15 6.14
N ASN A 828 14.15 -17.43 7.23
CA ASN A 828 13.22 -17.19 8.34
C ASN A 828 12.50 -18.48 8.81
N ARG A 829 13.27 -19.56 8.99
CA ARG A 829 12.79 -20.91 9.37
C ARG A 829 11.82 -21.59 8.39
N VAL A 830 11.80 -21.14 7.14
CA VAL A 830 11.08 -21.78 6.02
C VAL A 830 12.08 -22.47 5.11
N ALA A 831 11.77 -23.70 4.70
CA ALA A 831 12.55 -24.49 3.75
C ALA A 831 12.32 -24.01 2.31
N LEU A 832 13.40 -23.90 1.53
CA LEU A 832 13.38 -23.44 0.13
C LEU A 832 13.76 -24.61 -0.80
N LEU A 833 12.77 -25.27 -1.39
CA LEU A 833 12.98 -26.48 -2.20
C LEU A 833 13.23 -26.18 -3.69
N TYR A 834 12.64 -25.11 -4.24
CA TYR A 834 12.69 -24.85 -5.68
C TYR A 834 13.77 -23.85 -6.08
N GLN A 835 14.12 -23.83 -7.37
CA GLN A 835 15.03 -22.85 -7.98
C GLN A 835 16.43 -22.74 -7.34
N GLN A 836 17.01 -23.87 -6.93
CA GLN A 836 18.35 -23.92 -6.32
C GLN A 836 19.44 -23.22 -7.16
N GLY A 837 19.38 -23.34 -8.50
CA GLY A 837 20.37 -22.72 -9.40
C GLY A 837 20.38 -21.19 -9.39
N ALA A 838 19.26 -20.55 -9.09
CA ALA A 838 19.14 -19.09 -9.01
C ALA A 838 19.44 -18.55 -7.60
N CYS A 839 19.66 -19.41 -6.61
CA CYS A 839 19.78 -19.02 -5.22
C CYS A 839 21.19 -18.54 -4.84
N GLY A 840 21.27 -17.41 -4.14
CA GLY A 840 22.51 -16.88 -3.58
C GLY A 840 23.22 -17.83 -2.61
N VAL A 841 22.47 -18.65 -1.87
CA VAL A 841 23.05 -19.68 -0.97
C VAL A 841 23.85 -20.71 -1.76
N THR A 842 23.24 -21.30 -2.80
CA THR A 842 23.89 -22.31 -3.63
C THR A 842 25.12 -21.75 -4.33
N LYS A 843 25.03 -20.52 -4.85
CA LYS A 843 26.17 -19.82 -5.43
C LYS A 843 27.31 -19.64 -4.41
N SER A 844 27.01 -19.29 -3.17
CA SER A 844 28.02 -19.16 -2.10
C SER A 844 28.70 -20.50 -1.77
N ILE A 845 27.95 -21.60 -1.75
CA ILE A 845 28.50 -22.95 -1.51
C ILE A 845 29.43 -23.36 -2.65
N VAL A 846 28.99 -23.18 -3.90
CA VAL A 846 29.79 -23.51 -5.10
C VAL A 846 31.08 -22.69 -5.15
N GLN A 847 31.03 -21.41 -4.78
CA GLN A 847 32.19 -20.52 -4.78
C GLN A 847 33.16 -20.75 -3.60
N THR A 848 32.78 -21.56 -2.61
CA THR A 848 33.65 -21.92 -1.48
C THR A 848 34.58 -23.06 -1.91
N ASN A 849 35.88 -22.96 -1.61
CA ASN A 849 36.87 -23.96 -1.98
C ASN A 849 36.88 -25.13 -0.99
N TRP A 850 36.12 -26.18 -1.27
CA TRP A 850 35.97 -27.35 -0.40
C TRP A 850 37.16 -28.32 -0.45
N LYS A 851 38.02 -28.23 -1.48
CA LYS A 851 39.26 -29.02 -1.55
C LYS A 851 40.18 -28.76 -0.38
N SER A 852 40.25 -27.50 0.06
CA SER A 852 41.05 -27.12 1.23
C SER A 852 40.54 -27.78 2.53
N TYR A 853 39.29 -28.22 2.58
CA TYR A 853 38.68 -28.85 3.75
C TYR A 853 38.67 -30.39 3.69
N GLY A 854 39.37 -30.99 2.71
CA GLY A 854 39.51 -32.45 2.58
C GLY A 854 38.43 -33.12 1.73
N LEU A 855 37.63 -32.36 0.98
CA LEU A 855 36.58 -32.87 0.09
C LEU A 855 36.98 -32.78 -1.38
N GLN A 856 36.32 -33.55 -2.24
CA GLN A 856 36.50 -33.43 -3.69
C GLN A 856 35.52 -32.40 -4.28
N GLN A 857 35.95 -31.64 -5.30
CA GLN A 857 35.09 -30.63 -5.95
C GLN A 857 35.60 -30.34 -7.37
N SER A 858 34.72 -30.33 -8.36
CA SER A 858 35.05 -29.85 -9.72
C SER A 858 34.86 -28.34 -9.80
N ASN A 859 35.55 -27.67 -10.74
CA ASN A 859 35.46 -26.22 -10.85
C ASN A 859 34.02 -25.78 -11.15
N GLY A 860 33.46 -24.91 -10.30
CA GLY A 860 32.09 -24.40 -10.46
C GLY A 860 30.98 -25.40 -10.10
N SER A 861 31.30 -26.53 -9.46
CA SER A 861 30.31 -27.50 -8.97
C SER A 861 30.18 -27.47 -7.45
N LEU A 862 29.14 -28.15 -6.94
CA LEU A 862 29.06 -28.51 -5.53
C LEU A 862 30.18 -29.50 -5.15
N PRO A 863 30.59 -29.54 -3.86
CA PRO A 863 31.50 -30.58 -3.37
C PRO A 863 30.86 -31.97 -3.50
N VAL A 864 31.70 -32.98 -3.65
CA VAL A 864 31.32 -34.39 -3.78
C VAL A 864 31.73 -35.12 -2.51
N GLY A 865 30.81 -35.91 -1.96
CA GLY A 865 31.00 -36.69 -0.75
C GLY A 865 29.72 -36.85 0.07
N ALA A 866 29.78 -37.68 1.11
CA ALA A 866 28.72 -37.92 2.07
C ALA A 866 28.50 -36.69 2.97
N LEU A 867 27.95 -35.63 2.40
CA LEU A 867 27.90 -34.30 2.96
C LEU A 867 26.53 -33.66 2.74
N THR A 868 25.96 -33.14 3.83
CA THR A 868 24.81 -32.25 3.80
C THR A 868 25.23 -30.87 4.33
N ILE A 869 24.94 -29.83 3.56
CA ILE A 869 25.21 -28.42 3.90
C ILE A 869 23.86 -27.70 4.02
N ALA A 870 23.56 -27.24 5.22
CA ALA A 870 22.38 -26.47 5.54
C ALA A 870 22.77 -24.99 5.75
N VAL A 871 22.08 -24.06 5.12
CA VAL A 871 22.30 -22.62 5.33
C VAL A 871 20.97 -21.94 5.62
N HIS A 872 20.91 -21.26 6.76
CA HIS A 872 19.76 -20.48 7.19
C HIS A 872 20.08 -18.99 7.20
N ILE A 873 19.16 -18.18 6.69
CA ILE A 873 19.20 -16.71 6.79
C ILE A 873 17.98 -16.24 7.57
N ALA A 874 18.21 -15.57 8.70
CA ALA A 874 17.18 -14.87 9.45
C ALA A 874 17.27 -13.36 9.19
N SER A 875 16.21 -12.72 8.73
CA SER A 875 16.15 -11.27 8.54
C SER A 875 14.72 -10.73 8.63
N VAL A 876 14.57 -9.46 9.01
CA VAL A 876 13.27 -8.75 9.01
C VAL A 876 12.66 -8.71 7.60
N TRP A 877 13.52 -8.59 6.59
CA TRP A 877 13.16 -8.68 5.19
C TRP A 877 14.16 -9.62 4.52
N VAL A 878 13.70 -10.64 3.80
CA VAL A 878 14.59 -11.53 3.04
C VAL A 878 14.48 -11.14 1.57
N PRO A 879 15.60 -10.92 0.86
CA PRO A 879 15.55 -10.48 -0.52
C PRO A 879 15.33 -11.70 -1.42
N PHE A 880 14.10 -11.95 -1.82
CA PHE A 880 13.77 -13.01 -2.78
C PHE A 880 13.94 -12.54 -4.23
N THR A 881 14.21 -13.48 -5.13
CA THR A 881 14.33 -13.23 -6.58
C THR A 881 12.98 -13.09 -7.30
N SER A 882 11.92 -13.64 -6.71
CA SER A 882 10.54 -13.63 -7.22
C SER A 882 9.54 -13.59 -6.06
N GLU A 883 8.28 -13.28 -6.37
CA GLU A 883 7.16 -13.27 -5.43
C GLU A 883 6.84 -14.66 -4.85
N SER A 884 7.28 -15.74 -5.53
CA SER A 884 7.14 -17.12 -5.06
C SER A 884 8.05 -17.46 -3.88
N LYS A 885 9.01 -16.60 -3.52
CA LYS A 885 9.90 -16.74 -2.35
C LYS A 885 10.78 -18.01 -2.32
N GLU A 886 11.13 -18.57 -3.48
CA GLU A 886 11.87 -19.84 -3.58
C GLU A 886 13.40 -19.69 -3.59
N ALA A 887 13.92 -18.50 -3.92
CA ALA A 887 15.35 -18.26 -4.03
C ALA A 887 15.76 -16.87 -3.54
N ILE A 888 16.84 -16.83 -2.76
CA ILE A 888 17.44 -15.62 -2.19
C ILE A 888 18.33 -14.94 -3.25
N ALA A 889 18.18 -13.62 -3.40
CA ALA A 889 18.89 -12.81 -4.38
C ALA A 889 20.39 -12.64 -4.06
N HIS A 890 21.16 -12.24 -5.08
CA HIS A 890 22.62 -12.15 -5.04
C HIS A 890 23.16 -10.82 -4.50
N TYR A 891 22.94 -10.53 -3.22
CA TYR A 891 23.56 -9.36 -2.58
C TYR A 891 25.00 -9.65 -2.12
N PRO A 892 25.99 -8.79 -2.43
CA PRO A 892 27.39 -9.01 -2.06
C PRO A 892 27.59 -9.24 -0.56
N GLU A 893 26.93 -8.46 0.30
CA GLU A 893 27.03 -8.51 1.76
C GLU A 893 26.51 -9.85 2.31
N ILE A 894 25.41 -10.35 1.74
CA ILE A 894 24.82 -11.64 2.10
C ILE A 894 25.74 -12.78 1.64
N ILE A 895 26.22 -12.73 0.40
CA ILE A 895 27.13 -13.75 -0.15
C ILE A 895 28.44 -13.81 0.65
N SER A 896 29.01 -12.66 1.01
CA SER A 896 30.22 -12.61 1.82
C SER A 896 30.01 -13.25 3.19
N GLU A 897 28.89 -12.94 3.87
CA GLU A 897 28.64 -13.48 5.20
C GLU A 897 28.34 -14.98 5.18
N ILE A 898 27.62 -15.46 4.15
CA ILE A 898 27.42 -16.91 3.94
C ILE A 898 28.75 -17.61 3.72
N LYS A 899 29.65 -17.06 2.90
CA LYS A 899 30.98 -17.64 2.69
C LYS A 899 31.80 -17.69 3.98
N LEU A 900 31.78 -16.63 4.78
CA LEU A 900 32.49 -16.61 6.06
C LEU A 900 31.96 -17.68 7.02
N ALA A 901 30.62 -17.85 7.09
CA ALA A 901 29.99 -18.90 7.88
C ALA A 901 30.39 -20.31 7.38
N LEU A 902 30.35 -20.54 6.07
CA LEU A 902 30.75 -21.80 5.44
C LEU A 902 32.23 -22.12 5.70
N GLN A 903 33.10 -21.13 5.63
CA GLN A 903 34.53 -21.29 5.91
C GLN A 903 34.80 -21.64 7.38
N GLU A 904 34.06 -21.03 8.31
CA GLU A 904 34.16 -21.30 9.74
C GLU A 904 33.73 -22.74 10.07
N ALA A 905 32.58 -23.17 9.54
CA ALA A 905 32.11 -24.55 9.65
C ALA A 905 33.07 -25.54 8.93
N GLY A 906 33.58 -25.16 7.76
CA GLY A 906 34.52 -25.94 6.96
C GLY A 906 35.85 -26.23 7.68
N ARG A 907 36.39 -25.28 8.46
CA ARG A 907 37.59 -25.51 9.29
C ARG A 907 37.36 -26.56 10.39
N LYS A 908 36.18 -26.55 11.02
CA LYS A 908 35.78 -27.56 12.01
C LYS A 908 35.65 -28.95 11.35
N LEU A 909 34.99 -29.01 10.18
CA LEU A 909 34.89 -30.23 9.37
C LEU A 909 36.26 -30.79 8.97
N GLN A 910 37.15 -29.93 8.48
CA GLN A 910 38.49 -30.30 8.02
C GLN A 910 39.27 -31.08 9.09
N THR A 911 39.13 -30.70 10.37
CA THR A 911 39.82 -31.36 11.47
C THR A 911 39.35 -32.82 11.62
N TYR A 912 38.05 -33.07 11.50
CA TYR A 912 37.47 -34.40 11.53
C TYR A 912 37.86 -35.23 10.30
N VAL A 913 37.71 -34.67 9.10
CA VAL A 913 38.03 -35.35 7.83
C VAL A 913 39.50 -35.75 7.76
N HIS A 914 40.42 -34.84 8.12
CA HIS A 914 41.84 -35.16 8.15
C HIS A 914 42.18 -36.23 9.17
N LYS A 915 41.54 -36.21 10.36
CA LYS A 915 41.72 -37.28 11.36
C LYS A 915 41.28 -38.62 10.79
N LYS A 916 40.11 -38.67 10.13
CA LYS A 916 39.57 -39.90 9.51
C LYS A 916 40.49 -40.44 8.40
N HIS A 917 40.90 -39.60 7.46
CA HIS A 917 41.83 -40.00 6.39
C HIS A 917 43.19 -40.44 6.95
N LYS A 918 43.71 -39.78 7.99
CA LYS A 918 44.97 -40.17 8.63
C LYS A 918 44.87 -41.58 9.24
N VAL A 919 43.79 -41.88 9.96
CA VAL A 919 43.57 -43.19 10.58
C VAL A 919 43.36 -44.28 9.52
N GLN A 920 42.60 -44.01 8.46
CA GLN A 920 42.45 -44.95 7.33
C GLN A 920 43.78 -45.25 6.64
N ASN A 921 44.57 -44.21 6.32
CA ASN A 921 45.90 -44.39 5.72
C ASN A 921 46.85 -45.16 6.64
N GLN A 922 46.75 -44.99 7.96
CA GLN A 922 47.52 -45.78 8.94
C GLN A 922 47.11 -47.25 8.92
N LEU A 923 45.80 -47.55 8.83
CA LEU A 923 45.31 -48.91 8.72
C LEU A 923 45.72 -49.57 7.39
N GLU A 924 45.62 -48.88 6.26
CA GLU A 924 46.07 -49.38 4.97
C GLU A 924 47.56 -49.70 4.97
N ARG A 925 48.39 -48.81 5.54
CA ARG A 925 49.83 -49.05 5.72
C ARG A 925 50.10 -50.23 6.64
N ALA A 926 49.37 -50.35 7.75
CA ALA A 926 49.48 -51.48 8.68
C ALA A 926 49.15 -52.80 7.98
N ASN A 927 48.05 -52.87 7.23
CA ASN A 927 47.66 -54.04 6.44
C ASN A 927 48.70 -54.37 5.36
N LEU A 928 49.26 -53.36 4.71
CA LEU A 928 50.31 -53.54 3.71
C LEU A 928 51.57 -54.14 4.35
N PHE A 929 52.05 -53.57 5.45
CA PHE A 929 53.22 -54.08 6.16
C PHE A 929 52.99 -55.50 6.69
N GLU A 930 51.82 -55.79 7.24
CA GLU A 930 51.46 -57.13 7.72
C GLU A 930 51.54 -58.19 6.61
N ARG A 931 51.14 -57.86 5.37
CA ARG A 931 51.30 -58.75 4.22
C ARG A 931 52.76 -59.03 3.86
N TYR A 932 53.67 -58.07 4.06
CA TYR A 932 55.10 -58.22 3.75
C TYR A 932 55.93 -58.77 4.92
N ILE A 933 55.41 -58.73 6.15
CA ILE A 933 56.10 -59.24 7.34
C ILE A 933 56.64 -60.67 7.17
N PRO A 934 55.87 -61.65 6.64
CA PRO A 934 56.36 -63.03 6.50
C PRO A 934 57.61 -63.17 5.60
N GLU A 935 57.68 -62.36 4.53
CA GLU A 935 58.81 -62.34 3.58
C GLU A 935 60.04 -61.66 4.17
N VAL A 936 59.83 -60.55 4.90
CA VAL A 936 60.90 -59.84 5.61
C VAL A 936 61.44 -60.70 6.75
N ALA A 937 60.57 -61.35 7.51
CA ALA A 937 60.95 -62.27 8.59
C ALA A 937 61.72 -63.47 8.06
N TYR A 938 61.34 -64.04 6.90
CA TYR A 938 62.10 -65.10 6.24
C TYR A 938 63.51 -64.65 5.84
N SER A 939 63.62 -63.46 5.22
CA SER A 939 64.90 -62.91 4.77
C SER A 939 65.82 -62.56 5.95
N LEU A 940 65.27 -62.00 7.03
CA LEU A 940 66.02 -61.67 8.25
C LEU A 940 66.46 -62.92 8.99
N ALA A 941 65.60 -63.92 9.16
CA ALA A 941 65.94 -65.19 9.79
C ALA A 941 67.13 -65.88 9.09
N LYS A 942 67.18 -65.81 7.75
CA LYS A 942 68.27 -66.36 6.94
C LYS A 942 69.59 -65.59 7.08
N LEU A 943 69.54 -64.31 7.46
CA LEU A 943 70.73 -63.46 7.63
C LEU A 943 71.27 -63.47 9.06
N THR A 944 70.42 -63.72 10.05
CA THR A 944 70.78 -63.60 11.47
C THR A 944 70.80 -64.94 12.23
N ASP A 945 70.54 -66.07 11.56
CA ASP A 945 70.33 -67.41 12.16
C ASP A 945 69.26 -67.42 13.29
N GLY A 946 68.35 -66.44 13.29
CA GLY A 946 67.27 -66.32 14.27
C GLY A 946 66.03 -67.12 13.89
N SER A 947 65.19 -67.45 14.88
CA SER A 947 63.86 -68.06 14.63
C SER A 947 62.96 -67.08 13.86
N LYS A 948 62.46 -67.52 12.71
CA LYS A 948 61.51 -66.78 11.88
C LYS A 948 60.26 -66.39 12.68
N GLU A 949 59.75 -67.30 13.51
CA GLU A 949 58.54 -67.09 14.32
C GLU A 949 58.72 -66.02 15.41
N ALA A 950 59.94 -65.83 15.92
CA ALA A 950 60.25 -64.79 16.89
C ALA A 950 60.33 -63.39 16.23
N ILE A 951 60.99 -63.31 15.06
CA ILE A 951 61.12 -62.06 14.29
C ILE A 951 59.75 -61.63 13.74
N GLU A 952 58.94 -62.57 13.26
CA GLU A 952 57.60 -62.29 12.74
C GLU A 952 56.67 -61.71 13.83
N ARG A 953 56.72 -62.25 15.05
CA ARG A 953 55.97 -61.70 16.19
C ARG A 953 56.41 -60.29 16.55
N GLY A 954 57.72 -60.05 16.67
CA GLY A 954 58.23 -58.72 17.00
C GLY A 954 57.84 -57.66 15.97
N LEU A 955 57.87 -58.00 14.68
CA LEU A 955 57.43 -57.10 13.62
C LEU A 955 55.91 -56.87 13.64
N LYS A 956 55.10 -57.88 13.98
CA LYS A 956 53.66 -57.73 14.14
C LYS A 956 53.31 -56.82 15.32
N ASP A 957 54.01 -56.95 16.44
CA ASP A 957 53.82 -56.10 17.61
C ASP A 957 54.16 -54.63 17.31
N MET A 958 55.20 -54.36 16.50
CA MET A 958 55.57 -52.98 16.11
C MET A 958 54.52 -52.24 15.27
N ILE A 959 53.60 -52.95 14.61
CA ILE A 959 52.56 -52.32 13.78
C ILE A 959 51.47 -51.65 14.64
N ASN A 960 51.33 -52.01 15.93
CA ASN A 960 50.30 -51.48 16.85
C ASN A 960 48.90 -51.44 16.21
N LYS A 961 48.54 -52.48 15.44
CA LYS A 961 47.31 -52.53 14.65
C LYS A 961 46.05 -52.44 15.53
N SER A 962 46.10 -53.01 16.73
CA SER A 962 45.04 -52.96 17.73
C SER A 962 44.68 -51.54 18.15
N ASP A 963 45.67 -50.66 18.30
CA ASP A 963 45.46 -49.26 18.71
C ASP A 963 44.83 -48.45 17.58
N ILE A 964 45.24 -48.72 16.33
CA ILE A 964 44.64 -48.10 15.14
C ILE A 964 43.19 -48.56 15.00
N GLN A 965 42.93 -49.86 15.18
CA GLN A 965 41.57 -50.41 15.16
C GLN A 965 40.71 -49.86 16.32
N ALA A 966 41.28 -49.66 17.51
CA ALA A 966 40.59 -49.03 18.63
C ALA A 966 40.21 -47.56 18.33
N GLN A 967 41.08 -46.80 17.66
CA GLN A 967 40.76 -45.44 17.22
C GLN A 967 39.66 -45.42 16.16
N ILE A 968 39.65 -46.39 15.23
CA ILE A 968 38.55 -46.56 14.27
C ILE A 968 37.26 -46.91 15.00
N HIS A 969 37.30 -47.89 15.90
CA HIS A 969 36.15 -48.27 16.71
C HIS A 969 35.61 -47.10 17.56
N GLN A 970 36.46 -46.22 18.09
CA GLN A 970 36.00 -45.01 18.78
C GLN A 970 35.31 -44.03 17.81
N MET A 971 35.80 -43.89 16.58
CA MET A 971 35.17 -43.05 15.56
C MET A 971 33.87 -43.67 15.03
N GLU A 972 33.78 -45.01 15.00
CA GLU A 972 32.57 -45.77 14.66
C GLU A 972 31.58 -45.87 15.82
N ALA A 973 32.02 -45.81 17.08
CA ALA A 973 31.13 -45.75 18.25
C ALA A 973 30.34 -44.42 18.28
N LEU A 974 30.96 -43.31 17.85
CA LEU A 974 30.27 -42.04 17.61
C LEU A 974 29.18 -42.17 16.53
N LYS A 975 29.36 -43.08 15.56
CA LYS A 975 28.32 -43.44 14.59
C LYS A 975 27.20 -44.22 15.27
N GLY A 976 27.51 -45.16 16.16
CA GLY A 976 26.55 -45.93 16.94
C GLY A 976 25.64 -45.09 17.84
N GLU A 977 26.19 -44.09 18.54
CA GLU A 977 25.39 -43.14 19.33
C GLU A 977 24.47 -42.27 18.46
N ALA A 978 24.97 -41.77 17.33
CA ALA A 978 24.17 -41.00 16.37
C ALA A 978 23.07 -41.88 15.72
N ASP A 979 23.40 -43.13 15.37
CA ASP A 979 22.49 -44.13 14.81
C ASP A 979 21.46 -44.60 15.83
N GLU A 980 21.80 -44.81 17.10
CA GLU A 980 20.83 -45.14 18.16
C GLU A 980 19.83 -44.00 18.36
N THR A 981 20.30 -42.76 18.37
CA THR A 981 19.44 -41.58 18.54
C THR A 981 18.51 -41.41 17.33
N PHE A 982 18.99 -41.73 16.13
CA PHE A 982 18.21 -41.70 14.88
C PHE A 982 17.27 -42.90 14.72
N ASN A 983 17.67 -44.10 15.16
CA ASN A 983 16.90 -45.34 15.02
C ASN A 983 15.82 -45.51 16.11
N LYS A 984 16.08 -45.10 17.37
CA LYS A 984 15.04 -45.04 18.43
C LYS A 984 13.84 -44.17 18.01
N LYS A 985 14.06 -43.22 17.10
CA LYS A 985 13.04 -42.34 16.52
C LYS A 985 12.24 -42.98 15.38
N ASN A 986 12.85 -43.82 14.56
CA ASN A 986 12.22 -44.39 13.35
C ASN A 986 11.55 -45.76 13.57
N GLY A 987 11.39 -46.21 14.82
CA GLY A 987 10.63 -47.42 15.14
C GLY A 987 11.21 -48.72 14.59
N LYS A 988 12.49 -48.74 14.19
CA LYS A 988 13.19 -49.98 13.85
C LYS A 988 13.83 -50.55 15.11
N THR A 989 13.06 -51.34 15.85
CA THR A 989 13.66 -52.41 16.66
C THR A 989 14.40 -53.34 15.72
N SER A 990 15.63 -53.70 16.07
CA SER A 990 16.39 -54.75 15.42
C SER A 990 15.66 -56.08 15.60
N GLU A 991 14.75 -56.42 14.69
CA GLU A 991 14.37 -57.80 14.41
C GLU A 991 15.44 -58.38 13.50
N ASP A 992 16.49 -58.90 14.13
CA ASP A 992 17.42 -59.89 13.57
C ASP A 992 18.21 -60.42 14.77
N ASP A 993 17.53 -61.21 15.61
CA ASP A 993 18.13 -62.19 16.54
C ASP A 993 16.99 -62.98 17.22
N SER A 994 16.34 -63.88 16.47
CA SER A 994 15.71 -65.12 16.99
C SER A 994 14.91 -65.87 15.91
N GLU A 995 15.58 -66.42 14.89
CA GLU A 995 15.07 -67.62 14.23
C GLU A 995 15.44 -68.85 15.07
N SER A 996 14.61 -69.19 16.06
CA SER A 996 14.48 -70.57 16.54
C SER A 996 13.23 -70.73 17.43
N GLY A 997 12.26 -71.55 16.97
CA GLY A 997 11.11 -72.02 17.76
C GLY A 997 9.79 -71.51 17.17
N ALA A 998 9.23 -72.21 16.18
CA ALA A 998 8.30 -73.32 16.35
C ALA A 998 6.85 -72.85 16.59
N GLU A 999 6.04 -73.07 15.55
CA GLU A 999 4.64 -73.52 15.57
C GLU A 999 3.92 -73.50 16.93
N GLU A 1000 2.82 -72.74 17.05
CA GLU A 1000 1.53 -73.26 17.50
C GLU A 1000 0.40 -72.21 17.48
N GLN A 1001 -0.76 -72.66 16.98
CA GLN A 1001 -2.13 -72.26 17.31
C GLN A 1001 -2.76 -71.02 16.65
N GLU A 1002 -3.47 -71.31 15.54
CA GLU A 1002 -4.85 -70.87 15.33
C GLU A 1002 -5.72 -71.28 16.54
N GLU A 1003 -6.50 -70.35 17.12
CA GLU A 1003 -7.95 -70.50 17.41
C GLU A 1003 -8.52 -69.28 18.20
N ALA A 1004 -9.65 -68.77 17.69
CA ALA A 1004 -10.75 -68.01 18.36
C ALA A 1004 -10.41 -66.68 19.07
N ASP A 1005 -11.13 -65.55 18.93
CA ASP A 1005 -12.49 -65.21 18.50
C ASP A 1005 -12.53 -63.80 17.85
#